data_AF-A0A9W6KGF9-F1
#
_entry.id   AF-A0A9W6KGF9-F1
#
_cell.length_a   1.000
_cell.length_b   1.000
_cell.length_c   1.000
_cell.angle_alpha   90.00
_cell.angle_beta   90.00
_cell.angle_gamma   90.00
#
_symmetry.space_group_name_H-M   'P 1'
#
loop_
_entity.id
_entity.type
_entity.pdbx_description
1 polymer ?
#
loop_
_entity_poly.entity_id
_entity_poly.type
_entity_poly.pdbx_seq_one_letter_code
_entity_poly.pdbx_strand_id
1 'polypeptide(L)'
;MAIARYQLGIDFGSSTTVAVTRGPDGRVRPLLFDASPLLTSAVFAGPGGALLTGADAERAAIGHPAGLEASPKRCIDDSAVWLGDREYPVADLIAAVLGRVRTEARRVHGGEPERTVLTHPAGWGPARLAVLGDAAARAGLGAVAFVPEPVAAADYFAGVLGRAIPPGRALLVYDLGAGTFDATVVQAGADGYRIAGSAGLTDVGGLDLDAAVVAAARAHTAGASAEWERLDHPRAPADHQARYTLWRGARAVKEQLSRHPAADLHVPLADTDVRLVRDEFEAMAAPFLHRTVGCVHALLRDCRLTPADLEAVFLVGGSTRIPLAGTLLHRALGIAPTVLDQPELVVAEGSLHGLALSPPSRTPLPPEPARLPAPSPAPPASLPAVAPVAPVPLPPRRRRRPLVAGGAAALLAITAAVVVYVNADASDGTGRPGALGGSSGSPRSSATVPSPAPPGGRALAGHTDVVSGVAFSPDGKTLATASNDHTVRLWDVAAPDQAQYTLAEHSDSVLAVAFNPKSATLATGSGDGTGRIWDLDRNQSTHMLSGHQVAVWSVAYSGDGKTLATGGNEGAVRLWNAADGRFLRAMTAHDGPVQALAFSPDGAVVASGGDDGKVRLWKAADGSPLTSADDGWSVSGLAFSPDGKYLATVDENGTFRLRDSTTAGQVRKLPPRQDVTAYAVAFSPDSKLLAMGTSEGQVTLYDVAAWQPVKTMPGPKESVRSVAFSPDGRFLAAGCVDHTAWLWGLR
;
A
#
# COMPACT_ATOMS: atom_id res chain seq x y z
N MET A 1 -47.43 -0.67 -22.64
CA MET A 1 -46.92 0.70 -22.34
C MET A 1 -45.45 0.71 -22.76
N ALA A 2 -45.03 1.68 -23.58
CA ALA A 2 -43.61 1.80 -23.93
C ALA A 2 -42.81 2.07 -22.65
N ILE A 3 -41.79 1.26 -22.39
CA ILE A 3 -40.88 1.40 -21.25
C ILE A 3 -40.26 2.79 -21.34
N ALA A 4 -40.33 3.57 -20.26
CA ALA A 4 -39.76 4.91 -20.21
C ALA A 4 -38.24 4.82 -20.44
N ARG A 5 -37.75 5.45 -21.50
CA ARG A 5 -36.32 5.46 -21.85
C ARG A 5 -35.60 6.43 -20.93
N TYR A 6 -34.60 5.94 -20.20
CA TYR A 6 -33.73 6.76 -19.37
C TYR A 6 -32.27 6.39 -19.58
N GLN A 7 -31.39 7.36 -19.29
CA GLN A 7 -29.95 7.15 -19.27
C GLN A 7 -29.46 7.11 -17.83
N LEU A 8 -28.43 6.31 -17.57
CA LEU A 8 -27.83 6.12 -16.25
C LEU A 8 -26.36 6.54 -16.32
N GLY A 9 -26.01 7.61 -15.59
CA GLY A 9 -24.62 8.04 -15.41
C GLY A 9 -24.16 7.62 -14.01
N ILE A 10 -23.00 6.99 -13.91
CA ILE A 10 -22.47 6.48 -12.65
C ILE A 10 -21.02 6.93 -12.52
N ASP A 11 -20.71 7.58 -11.41
CA ASP A 11 -19.37 7.83 -10.93
C ASP A 11 -18.99 6.80 -9.87
N PHE A 12 -18.03 5.95 -10.23
CA PHE A 12 -17.60 4.81 -9.42
C PHE A 12 -16.31 5.16 -8.68
N GLY A 13 -16.44 5.61 -7.42
CA GLY A 13 -15.31 5.81 -6.52
C GLY A 13 -15.24 4.75 -5.41
N SER A 14 -14.01 4.46 -4.93
CA SER A 14 -13.75 3.60 -3.76
C SER A 14 -14.21 4.20 -2.43
N SER A 15 -14.63 5.46 -2.44
CA SER A 15 -15.13 6.18 -1.25
C SER A 15 -16.62 6.46 -1.27
N THR A 16 -17.18 6.70 -2.45
CA THR A 16 -18.58 7.06 -2.65
C THR A 16 -18.90 6.69 -4.10
N THR A 17 -20.01 6.01 -4.31
CA THR A 17 -20.57 5.77 -5.65
C THR A 17 -21.76 6.70 -5.81
N VAL A 18 -21.76 7.50 -6.87
CA VAL A 18 -22.85 8.42 -7.18
C VAL A 18 -23.45 8.03 -8.52
N ALA A 19 -24.78 8.01 -8.61
CA ALA A 19 -25.45 7.81 -9.88
C ALA A 19 -26.57 8.84 -10.08
N VAL A 20 -26.76 9.20 -11.34
CA VAL A 20 -27.81 10.10 -11.79
C VAL A 20 -28.57 9.45 -12.94
N THR A 21 -29.84 9.80 -13.07
CA THR A 21 -30.69 9.34 -14.16
C THR A 21 -31.19 10.51 -14.97
N ARG A 22 -31.15 10.39 -16.29
CA ARG A 22 -31.77 11.35 -17.21
C ARG A 22 -33.03 10.74 -17.80
N GLY A 23 -34.17 11.29 -17.42
CA GLY A 23 -35.47 10.82 -17.89
C GLY A 23 -35.80 11.26 -19.32
N PRO A 24 -36.93 10.80 -19.89
CA PRO A 24 -37.42 11.24 -21.20
C PRO A 24 -37.69 12.75 -21.29
N ASP A 25 -37.94 13.39 -20.15
CA ASP A 25 -38.11 14.84 -20.01
C ASP A 25 -36.79 15.61 -20.14
N GLY A 26 -35.68 14.89 -20.36
CA GLY A 26 -34.33 15.44 -20.48
C GLY A 26 -33.73 15.89 -19.16
N ARG A 27 -34.48 15.80 -18.04
CA ARG A 27 -34.03 16.25 -16.73
C ARG A 27 -33.15 15.19 -16.07
N VAL A 28 -32.01 15.63 -15.57
CA VAL A 28 -31.13 14.81 -14.73
C VAL A 28 -31.62 14.88 -13.29
N ARG A 29 -31.71 13.72 -12.65
CA ARG A 29 -32.09 13.56 -11.25
C ARG A 29 -31.08 12.65 -10.54
N PRO A 30 -30.61 13.01 -9.35
CA PRO A 30 -29.81 12.09 -8.55
C PRO A 30 -30.62 10.83 -8.24
N LEU A 31 -29.97 9.67 -8.28
CA LEU A 31 -30.55 8.40 -7.88
C LEU A 31 -30.25 8.19 -6.39
N LEU A 32 -31.27 7.84 -5.61
CA LEU A 32 -31.18 7.78 -4.14
C LEU A 32 -30.27 6.63 -3.70
N PHE A 33 -29.09 6.96 -3.17
CA PHE A 33 -28.25 6.04 -2.38
C PHE A 33 -28.44 6.39 -0.92
N ASP A 34 -28.66 5.40 -0.05
CA ASP A 34 -28.95 5.60 1.37
C ASP A 34 -28.03 6.68 1.98
N ALA A 35 -28.65 7.80 2.36
CA ALA A 35 -28.04 9.12 2.48
C ALA A 35 -27.25 9.32 3.79
N SER A 36 -26.17 8.57 3.98
CA SER A 36 -25.14 8.98 4.93
C SER A 36 -23.88 9.39 4.17
N PRO A 37 -23.37 10.63 4.33
CA PRO A 37 -22.05 10.99 3.81
C PRO A 37 -20.92 10.13 4.41
N LEU A 38 -21.23 9.34 5.44
CA LEU A 38 -20.33 8.35 6.05
C LEU A 38 -20.39 6.96 5.40
N LEU A 39 -21.29 6.73 4.44
CA LEU A 39 -21.38 5.45 3.74
C LEU A 39 -20.33 5.38 2.65
N THR A 40 -19.14 4.99 3.08
CA THR A 40 -18.17 4.38 2.18
C THR A 40 -18.81 3.25 1.40
N SER A 41 -18.55 3.24 0.10
CA SER A 41 -18.43 2.06 -0.75
C SER A 41 -17.46 1.02 -0.14
N ALA A 42 -17.87 0.41 0.97
CA ALA A 42 -17.25 -0.74 1.59
C ALA A 42 -18.12 -1.93 1.19
N VAL A 43 -17.57 -2.78 0.34
CA VAL A 43 -18.16 -4.10 0.13
C VAL A 43 -17.79 -4.92 1.36
N PHE A 44 -18.77 -5.53 2.01
CA PHE A 44 -18.55 -6.39 3.16
C PHE A 44 -18.84 -7.83 2.80
N ALA A 45 -17.96 -8.75 3.19
CA ALA A 45 -18.19 -10.18 3.02
C ALA A 45 -19.00 -10.73 4.19
N GLY A 46 -20.28 -10.99 3.96
CA GLY A 46 -21.18 -11.64 4.90
C GLY A 46 -20.81 -13.10 5.19
N PRO A 47 -21.28 -13.67 6.32
CA PRO A 47 -21.14 -15.10 6.60
C PRO A 47 -21.68 -15.93 5.42
N GLY A 48 -20.81 -16.76 4.83
CA GLY A 48 -21.13 -17.55 3.62
C GLY A 48 -20.62 -16.96 2.30
N GLY A 49 -20.10 -15.73 2.29
CA GLY A 49 -19.46 -15.10 1.13
C GLY A 49 -20.37 -14.16 0.33
N ALA A 50 -21.53 -13.80 0.86
CA ALA A 50 -22.40 -12.81 0.24
C ALA A 50 -21.81 -11.41 0.37
N LEU A 51 -21.66 -10.69 -0.75
CA LEU A 51 -21.16 -9.32 -0.76
C LEU A 51 -22.29 -8.34 -0.45
N LEU A 52 -22.16 -7.60 0.65
CA LEU A 52 -23.08 -6.55 1.08
C LEU A 52 -22.52 -5.19 0.67
N THR A 53 -23.40 -4.21 0.43
CA THR A 53 -23.02 -2.84 0.05
C THR A 53 -23.83 -1.81 0.81
N GLY A 54 -23.32 -0.56 0.90
CA GLY A 54 -24.04 0.55 1.52
C GLY A 54 -24.41 0.30 2.99
N ALA A 55 -25.62 0.66 3.40
CA ALA A 55 -26.08 0.54 4.78
C ALA A 55 -26.11 -0.92 5.30
N ASP A 56 -26.29 -1.90 4.41
CA ASP A 56 -26.22 -3.31 4.76
C ASP A 56 -24.79 -3.73 5.12
N ALA A 57 -23.81 -3.25 4.34
CA ALA A 57 -22.40 -3.45 4.66
C ALA A 57 -21.99 -2.77 5.96
N GLU A 58 -22.44 -1.53 6.18
CA GLU A 58 -22.14 -0.79 7.42
C GLU A 58 -22.70 -1.51 8.67
N ARG A 59 -23.96 -1.95 8.62
CA ARG A 59 -24.57 -2.71 9.72
C ARG A 59 -23.83 -4.02 9.98
N ALA A 60 -23.48 -4.73 8.92
CA ALA A 60 -22.77 -6.01 9.03
C ALA A 60 -21.34 -5.81 9.56
N ALA A 61 -20.64 -4.76 9.13
CA ALA A 61 -19.32 -4.40 9.63
C ALA A 61 -19.32 -4.08 11.14
N ILE A 62 -20.36 -3.39 11.63
CA ILE A 62 -20.51 -3.09 13.06
C ILE A 62 -20.79 -4.37 13.88
N GLY A 63 -21.64 -5.26 13.37
CA GLY A 63 -22.01 -6.49 14.07
C GLY A 63 -20.96 -7.60 13.98
N HIS A 64 -20.20 -7.66 12.89
CA HIS A 64 -19.33 -8.78 12.51
C HIS A 64 -18.06 -8.30 11.78
N PRO A 65 -17.12 -7.62 12.46
CA PRO A 65 -16.03 -6.89 11.82
C PRO A 65 -14.97 -7.78 11.13
N ALA A 66 -15.02 -9.10 11.33
CA ALA A 66 -14.08 -10.05 10.71
C ALA A 66 -14.21 -10.16 9.17
N GLY A 67 -15.35 -9.77 8.60
CA GLY A 67 -15.58 -9.75 7.14
C GLY A 67 -15.22 -8.43 6.46
N LEU A 68 -14.59 -7.50 7.20
CA LEU A 68 -14.25 -6.16 6.74
C LEU A 68 -12.74 -6.01 6.51
N GLU A 69 -12.36 -5.41 5.39
CA GLU A 69 -11.01 -4.88 5.20
C GLU A 69 -10.97 -3.41 5.65
N ALA A 70 -10.10 -3.08 6.61
CA ALA A 70 -10.06 -1.77 7.25
C ALA A 70 -9.55 -0.63 6.33
N SER A 71 -9.14 -0.95 5.10
CA SER A 71 -8.62 0.03 4.14
C SER A 71 -8.90 -0.41 2.70
N PRO A 72 -10.13 -0.19 2.17
CA PRO A 72 -10.53 -0.64 0.82
C PRO A 72 -9.89 0.16 -0.32
N LYS A 73 -8.79 0.87 -0.03
CA LYS A 73 -8.12 1.75 -0.99
C LYS A 73 -6.71 1.26 -1.25
N ARG A 74 -6.59 -0.04 -1.53
CA ARG A 74 -5.42 -0.57 -2.22
C ARG A 74 -5.66 -0.45 -3.72
N CYS A 75 -4.56 -0.35 -4.46
CA CYS A 75 -4.52 -0.31 -5.91
C CYS A 75 -5.52 -1.34 -6.47
N ILE A 76 -6.48 -0.91 -7.30
CA ILE A 76 -7.20 -1.83 -8.16
C ILE A 76 -6.16 -2.34 -9.15
N ASP A 77 -5.47 -3.40 -8.77
CA ASP A 77 -4.76 -4.28 -9.68
C ASP A 77 -5.65 -5.48 -10.02
N ASP A 78 -5.22 -6.24 -11.03
CA ASP A 78 -6.02 -7.30 -11.65
C ASP A 78 -6.09 -8.59 -10.79
N SER A 79 -5.76 -8.53 -9.49
CA SER A 79 -5.45 -9.73 -8.69
C SER A 79 -6.64 -10.28 -7.91
N ALA A 80 -7.18 -9.49 -6.97
CA ALA A 80 -8.26 -9.77 -6.02
C ALA A 80 -7.97 -9.06 -4.68
N VAL A 81 -9.00 -8.94 -3.84
CA VAL A 81 -8.93 -8.33 -2.52
C VAL A 81 -9.38 -9.33 -1.45
N TRP A 82 -8.76 -9.25 -0.28
CA TRP A 82 -9.07 -10.12 0.86
C TRP A 82 -10.09 -9.46 1.77
N LEU A 83 -11.28 -10.05 1.88
CA LEU A 83 -12.28 -9.68 2.87
C LEU A 83 -12.40 -10.82 3.89
N GLY A 84 -11.75 -10.63 5.05
CA GLY A 84 -11.59 -11.68 6.05
C GLY A 84 -10.61 -12.77 5.60
N ASP A 85 -11.06 -14.03 5.63
CA ASP A 85 -10.31 -15.23 5.25
C ASP A 85 -10.55 -15.66 3.79
N ARG A 86 -11.20 -14.82 2.99
CA ARG A 86 -11.56 -15.12 1.60
C ARG A 86 -11.08 -14.05 0.64
N GLU A 87 -10.62 -14.53 -0.51
CA GLU A 87 -10.23 -13.72 -1.65
C GLU A 87 -11.44 -13.47 -2.55
N TYR A 88 -11.63 -12.22 -2.97
CA TYR A 88 -12.68 -11.80 -3.88
C TYR A 88 -12.05 -11.09 -5.08
N PRO A 89 -12.35 -11.51 -6.32
CA PRO A 89 -11.97 -10.76 -7.51
C PRO A 89 -12.45 -9.32 -7.40
N VAL A 90 -11.59 -8.35 -7.74
CA VAL A 90 -11.97 -6.93 -7.69
C VAL A 90 -13.23 -6.66 -8.53
N ALA A 91 -13.35 -7.35 -9.68
CA ALA A 91 -14.55 -7.28 -10.52
C ALA A 91 -15.85 -7.65 -9.78
N ASP A 92 -15.83 -8.63 -8.87
CA ASP A 92 -17.01 -9.04 -8.10
C ASP A 92 -17.39 -8.00 -7.05
N LEU A 93 -16.40 -7.36 -6.43
CA LEU A 93 -16.63 -6.27 -5.48
C LEU A 93 -17.28 -5.07 -6.17
N ILE A 94 -16.72 -4.65 -7.31
CA ILE A 94 -17.29 -3.58 -8.14
C ILE A 94 -18.69 -3.98 -8.63
N ALA A 95 -18.88 -5.23 -9.07
CA ALA A 95 -20.17 -5.73 -9.55
C ALA A 95 -21.26 -5.70 -8.47
N ALA A 96 -20.92 -5.98 -7.21
CA ALA A 96 -21.86 -5.90 -6.10
C ALA A 96 -22.40 -4.46 -5.92
N VAL A 97 -21.52 -3.46 -6.05
CA VAL A 97 -21.89 -2.03 -5.98
C VAL A 97 -22.73 -1.63 -7.18
N LEU A 98 -22.26 -1.91 -8.40
CA LEU A 98 -22.98 -1.61 -9.64
C LEU A 98 -24.34 -2.31 -9.72
N GLY A 99 -24.44 -3.53 -9.19
CA GLY A 99 -25.69 -4.29 -9.12
C GLY A 99 -26.73 -3.61 -8.22
N ARG A 100 -26.30 -2.97 -7.13
CA ARG A 100 -27.18 -2.15 -6.28
C ARG A 100 -27.67 -0.91 -7.01
N VAL A 101 -26.77 -0.19 -7.71
CA VAL A 101 -27.12 0.98 -8.55
C VAL A 101 -28.20 0.60 -9.56
N ARG A 102 -28.00 -0.50 -10.29
CA ARG A 102 -28.95 -1.02 -11.27
C ARG A 102 -30.30 -1.35 -10.65
N THR A 103 -30.30 -2.04 -9.50
CA THR A 103 -31.53 -2.43 -8.79
C THR A 103 -32.35 -1.20 -8.41
N GLU A 104 -31.69 -0.15 -7.94
CA GLU A 104 -32.35 1.11 -7.57
C GLU A 104 -32.85 1.87 -8.81
N ALA A 105 -32.09 1.91 -9.90
CA ALA A 105 -32.52 2.52 -11.16
C ALA A 105 -33.78 1.83 -11.72
N ARG A 106 -33.82 0.49 -11.69
CA ARG A 106 -35.01 -0.30 -12.04
C ARG A 106 -36.20 0.00 -11.14
N ARG A 107 -35.98 0.21 -9.84
CA ARG A 107 -37.04 0.58 -8.88
C ARG A 107 -37.68 1.92 -9.23
N VAL A 108 -36.87 2.91 -9.61
CA VAL A 108 -37.35 4.27 -9.93
C VAL A 108 -38.05 4.33 -11.29
N HIS A 109 -37.50 3.67 -12.31
CA HIS A 109 -37.96 3.84 -13.70
C HIS A 109 -38.76 2.65 -14.26
N GLY A 110 -38.82 1.52 -13.55
CA GLY A 110 -39.59 0.34 -13.95
C GLY A 110 -39.02 -0.48 -15.10
N GLY A 111 -37.74 -0.27 -15.49
CA GLY A 111 -37.08 -0.98 -16.58
C GLY A 111 -35.56 -0.74 -16.65
N GLU A 112 -34.91 -1.28 -17.69
CA GLU A 112 -33.46 -1.09 -17.92
C GLU A 112 -33.14 0.30 -18.47
N PRO A 113 -31.95 0.86 -18.16
CA PRO A 113 -31.47 2.04 -18.84
C PRO A 113 -31.26 1.74 -20.33
N GLU A 114 -31.61 2.69 -21.20
CA GLU A 114 -31.29 2.65 -22.63
C GLU A 114 -29.78 2.74 -22.85
N ARG A 115 -29.09 3.45 -21.95
CA ARG A 115 -27.65 3.64 -21.97
C ARG A 115 -27.12 3.80 -20.55
N THR A 116 -25.98 3.16 -20.28
CA THR A 116 -25.21 3.37 -19.06
C THR A 116 -23.86 3.98 -19.41
N VAL A 117 -23.45 4.99 -18.64
CA VAL A 117 -22.14 5.62 -18.74
C VAL A 117 -21.43 5.47 -17.39
N LEU A 118 -20.24 4.89 -17.39
CA LEU A 118 -19.37 4.81 -16.22
C LEU A 118 -18.22 5.81 -16.38
N THR A 119 -18.02 6.68 -15.40
CA THR A 119 -16.82 7.51 -15.34
C THR A 119 -15.64 6.74 -14.74
N HIS A 120 -14.42 7.13 -15.11
CA HIS A 120 -13.19 6.54 -14.58
C HIS A 120 -12.04 7.57 -14.52
N PRO A 121 -11.02 7.34 -13.69
CA PRO A 121 -9.84 8.18 -13.64
C PRO A 121 -9.10 8.21 -14.99
N ALA A 122 -8.56 9.38 -15.35
CA ALA A 122 -7.89 9.59 -16.63
C ALA A 122 -6.64 8.70 -16.84
N GLY A 123 -5.97 8.31 -15.75
CA GLY A 123 -4.77 7.46 -15.80
C GLY A 123 -5.04 5.97 -15.96
N TRP A 124 -6.31 5.53 -16.00
CA TRP A 124 -6.62 4.10 -16.11
C TRP A 124 -6.32 3.57 -17.51
N GLY A 125 -5.45 2.56 -17.58
CA GLY A 125 -5.14 1.84 -18.80
C GLY A 125 -6.18 0.76 -19.17
N PRO A 126 -5.98 0.07 -20.30
CA PRO A 126 -6.95 -0.92 -20.83
C PRO A 126 -7.27 -2.07 -19.87
N ALA A 127 -6.31 -2.51 -19.05
CA ALA A 127 -6.52 -3.60 -18.09
C ALA A 127 -7.57 -3.24 -17.03
N ARG A 128 -7.43 -2.08 -16.39
CA ARG A 128 -8.41 -1.59 -15.40
C ARG A 128 -9.78 -1.34 -16.00
N LEU A 129 -9.84 -0.83 -17.24
CA LEU A 129 -11.10 -0.66 -17.96
C LEU A 129 -11.76 -2.02 -18.28
N ALA A 130 -10.96 -3.06 -18.57
CA ALA A 130 -11.48 -4.41 -18.75
C ALA A 130 -12.08 -4.97 -17.44
N VAL A 131 -11.44 -4.75 -16.29
CA VAL A 131 -12.00 -5.12 -14.97
C VAL A 131 -13.31 -4.40 -14.69
N LEU A 132 -13.38 -3.09 -14.95
CA LEU A 132 -14.61 -2.31 -14.78
C LEU A 132 -15.73 -2.78 -15.74
N GLY A 133 -15.36 -3.15 -16.98
CA GLY A 133 -16.29 -3.72 -17.95
C GLY A 133 -16.81 -5.10 -17.54
N ASP A 134 -15.94 -5.98 -17.06
CA ASP A 134 -16.32 -7.28 -16.51
C ASP A 134 -17.25 -7.11 -15.29
N ALA A 135 -16.91 -6.21 -14.38
CA ALA A 135 -17.76 -5.88 -13.24
C ALA A 135 -19.15 -5.38 -13.66
N ALA A 136 -19.23 -4.51 -14.67
CA ALA A 136 -20.50 -4.02 -15.20
C ALA A 136 -21.33 -5.16 -15.83
N ALA A 137 -20.68 -6.07 -16.56
CA ALA A 137 -21.33 -7.23 -17.15
C ALA A 137 -21.86 -8.20 -16.07
N ARG A 138 -21.07 -8.47 -15.01
CA ARG A 138 -21.48 -9.28 -13.85
C ARG A 138 -22.62 -8.63 -13.07
N ALA A 139 -22.59 -7.31 -12.93
CA ALA A 139 -23.70 -6.53 -12.38
C ALA A 139 -24.94 -6.54 -13.29
N GLY A 140 -24.81 -7.06 -14.53
CA GLY A 140 -25.82 -7.09 -15.57
C GLY A 140 -26.32 -5.69 -15.94
N LEU A 141 -25.42 -4.71 -15.93
CA LEU A 141 -25.56 -3.50 -16.72
C LEU A 141 -25.32 -3.91 -18.18
N GLY A 142 -26.15 -3.44 -19.12
CA GLY A 142 -26.03 -3.78 -20.54
C GLY A 142 -24.76 -3.18 -21.17
N ALA A 143 -24.86 -2.70 -22.41
CA ALA A 143 -23.75 -1.98 -23.02
C ALA A 143 -23.41 -0.71 -22.21
N VAL A 144 -22.16 -0.61 -21.77
CA VAL A 144 -21.64 0.52 -20.99
C VAL A 144 -20.68 1.34 -21.85
N ALA A 145 -20.80 2.66 -21.79
CA ALA A 145 -19.79 3.58 -22.29
C ALA A 145 -18.87 4.05 -21.15
N PHE A 146 -17.58 4.19 -21.43
CA PHE A 146 -16.60 4.72 -20.49
C PHE A 146 -16.25 6.17 -20.84
N VAL A 147 -16.22 7.05 -19.84
CA VAL A 147 -15.82 8.45 -20.00
C VAL A 147 -14.81 8.82 -18.93
N PRO A 148 -13.65 9.41 -19.27
CA PRO A 148 -12.73 9.90 -18.26
C PRO A 148 -13.39 10.99 -17.40
N GLU A 149 -13.22 10.92 -16.07
CA GLU A 149 -13.75 11.90 -15.12
C GLU A 149 -13.42 13.36 -15.51
N PRO A 150 -12.17 13.70 -15.94
CA PRO A 150 -11.87 15.07 -16.37
C PRO A 150 -12.63 15.52 -17.61
N VAL A 151 -12.94 14.59 -18.52
CA VAL A 151 -13.74 14.87 -19.72
C VAL A 151 -15.19 15.11 -19.33
N ALA A 152 -15.75 14.24 -18.48
CA ALA A 152 -17.11 14.43 -17.96
C ALA A 152 -17.25 15.75 -17.17
N ALA A 153 -16.24 16.15 -16.39
CA ALA A 153 -16.23 17.46 -15.73
C ALA A 153 -16.25 18.64 -16.74
N ALA A 154 -15.52 18.52 -17.85
CA ALA A 154 -15.57 19.52 -18.92
C ALA A 154 -16.93 19.55 -19.64
N ASP A 155 -17.55 18.38 -19.83
CA ASP A 155 -18.91 18.27 -20.38
C ASP A 155 -19.96 18.87 -19.45
N TYR A 156 -19.78 18.77 -18.13
CA TYR A 156 -20.62 19.48 -17.16
C TYR A 156 -20.43 21.00 -17.28
N PHE A 157 -19.18 21.49 -17.38
CA PHE A 157 -18.88 22.90 -17.53
C PHE A 157 -19.61 23.53 -18.73
N ALA A 158 -19.71 22.80 -19.85
CA ALA A 158 -20.45 23.27 -21.02
C ALA A 158 -21.93 22.95 -21.04
N GLY A 159 -22.29 21.69 -20.80
CA GLY A 159 -23.65 21.20 -20.92
C GLY A 159 -24.58 21.67 -19.82
N VAL A 160 -24.05 21.89 -18.60
CA VAL A 160 -24.84 22.25 -17.42
C VAL A 160 -24.64 23.71 -17.05
N LEU A 161 -23.39 24.19 -16.98
CA LEU A 161 -23.12 25.60 -16.64
C LEU A 161 -23.22 26.55 -17.84
N GLY A 162 -23.33 26.03 -19.07
CA GLY A 162 -23.45 26.84 -20.28
C GLY A 162 -22.18 27.61 -20.63
N ARG A 163 -21.01 27.16 -20.18
CA ARG A 163 -19.72 27.84 -20.39
C ARG A 163 -18.81 27.07 -21.34
N ALA A 164 -18.00 27.77 -22.12
CA ALA A 164 -17.02 27.13 -23.01
C ALA A 164 -15.60 27.38 -22.50
N ILE A 165 -14.68 26.44 -22.74
CA ILE A 165 -13.25 26.64 -22.54
C ILE A 165 -12.71 27.41 -23.76
N PRO A 166 -12.27 28.66 -23.63
CA PRO A 166 -11.76 29.42 -24.78
C PRO A 166 -10.49 28.80 -25.38
N PRO A 167 -10.17 29.08 -26.65
CA PRO A 167 -8.88 28.70 -27.22
C PRO A 167 -7.71 29.22 -26.39
N GLY A 168 -6.75 28.34 -26.09
CA GLY A 168 -5.58 28.67 -25.26
C GLY A 168 -5.84 28.66 -23.75
N ARG A 169 -7.08 28.47 -23.30
CA ARG A 169 -7.43 28.25 -21.89
C ARG A 169 -7.55 26.76 -21.59
N ALA A 170 -7.57 26.42 -20.31
CA ALA A 170 -7.75 25.04 -19.86
C ALA A 170 -8.65 24.95 -18.63
N LEU A 171 -9.21 23.76 -18.41
CA LEU A 171 -9.70 23.33 -17.11
C LEU A 171 -8.61 22.53 -16.41
N LEU A 172 -8.51 22.70 -15.10
CA LEU A 172 -7.72 21.82 -14.25
C LEU A 172 -8.69 20.95 -13.46
N VAL A 173 -8.59 19.64 -13.60
CA VAL A 173 -9.38 18.67 -12.84
C VAL A 173 -8.42 17.89 -11.97
N TYR A 174 -8.65 17.80 -10.67
CA TYR A 174 -7.88 16.89 -9.84
C TYR A 174 -8.75 15.96 -9.02
N ASP A 175 -8.34 14.69 -9.01
CA ASP A 175 -8.94 13.58 -8.27
C ASP A 175 -8.18 13.39 -6.94
N LEU A 176 -8.94 13.41 -5.85
CA LEU A 176 -8.48 13.18 -4.48
C LEU A 176 -9.00 11.84 -3.94
N GLY A 177 -8.58 10.74 -4.57
CA GLY A 177 -8.87 9.36 -4.18
C GLY A 177 -7.79 8.72 -3.29
N ALA A 178 -8.09 7.62 -2.60
CA ALA A 178 -7.12 6.57 -2.17
C ALA A 178 -5.73 6.88 -1.57
N GLY A 179 -5.45 8.09 -1.10
CA GLY A 179 -4.10 8.50 -0.71
C GLY A 179 -3.26 8.87 -1.94
N THR A 180 -3.87 8.84 -3.12
CA THR A 180 -3.34 9.29 -4.39
C THR A 180 -3.82 10.70 -4.67
N PHE A 181 -3.09 11.36 -5.56
CA PHE A 181 -3.49 12.65 -6.11
C PHE A 181 -3.25 12.58 -7.59
N ASP A 182 -4.26 12.86 -8.41
CA ASP A 182 -4.10 12.99 -9.85
C ASP A 182 -4.60 14.36 -10.28
N ALA A 183 -3.80 15.10 -11.05
CA ALA A 183 -4.16 16.35 -11.68
C ALA A 183 -4.14 16.19 -13.20
N THR A 184 -5.19 16.65 -13.86
CA THR A 184 -5.39 16.55 -15.29
C THR A 184 -5.76 17.91 -15.87
N VAL A 185 -5.04 18.34 -16.90
CA VAL A 185 -5.35 19.55 -17.67
C VAL A 185 -6.21 19.15 -18.87
N VAL A 186 -7.36 19.81 -19.03
CA VAL A 186 -8.31 19.57 -20.13
C VAL A 186 -8.46 20.83 -20.98
N GLN A 187 -8.41 20.68 -22.30
CA GLN A 187 -8.54 21.78 -23.26
C GLN A 187 -9.62 21.47 -24.30
N ALA A 188 -10.19 22.51 -24.90
CA ALA A 188 -11.06 22.35 -26.05
C ALA A 188 -10.26 21.79 -27.25
N GLY A 189 -10.85 20.81 -27.95
CA GLY A 189 -10.37 20.21 -29.19
C GLY A 189 -11.40 20.34 -30.31
N ALA A 190 -11.08 19.78 -31.49
CA ALA A 190 -11.94 19.87 -32.67
C ALA A 190 -13.27 19.12 -32.50
N ASP A 191 -13.26 17.99 -31.78
CA ASP A 191 -14.40 17.08 -31.63
C ASP A 191 -14.91 16.98 -30.18
N GLY A 192 -14.56 17.96 -29.31
CA GLY A 192 -14.94 17.97 -27.89
C GLY A 192 -13.80 18.40 -26.99
N TYR A 193 -13.59 17.69 -25.88
CA TYR A 193 -12.53 17.97 -24.91
C TYR A 193 -11.40 16.95 -25.00
N ARG A 194 -10.16 17.42 -24.86
CA ARG A 194 -8.96 16.58 -24.84
C ARG A 194 -8.17 16.78 -23.56
N ILE A 195 -7.59 15.69 -23.06
CA ILE A 195 -6.61 15.74 -21.98
C ILE A 195 -5.28 16.25 -22.57
N ALA A 196 -4.81 17.39 -22.08
CA ALA A 196 -3.57 18.02 -22.51
C ALA A 196 -2.35 17.49 -21.72
N GLY A 197 -2.57 17.05 -20.48
CA GLY A 197 -1.56 16.43 -19.64
C GLY A 197 -2.19 15.90 -18.36
N SER A 198 -1.54 14.92 -17.74
CA SER A 198 -1.91 14.42 -16.43
C SER A 198 -0.64 14.10 -15.64
N ALA A 199 -0.67 14.36 -14.33
CA ALA A 199 0.40 14.05 -13.40
C ALA A 199 -0.21 13.68 -12.05
N GLY A 200 0.45 12.81 -11.30
CA GLY A 200 -0.06 12.37 -10.02
C GLY A 200 1.03 11.98 -9.04
N LEU A 201 0.61 11.76 -7.79
CA LEU A 201 1.42 11.22 -6.69
C LEU A 201 0.82 9.86 -6.33
N THR A 202 1.63 8.81 -6.52
CA THR A 202 1.23 7.39 -6.42
C THR A 202 1.77 6.69 -5.18
N ASP A 203 2.71 7.30 -4.44
CA ASP A 203 3.13 6.84 -3.12
C ASP A 203 2.03 7.12 -2.08
N VAL A 204 2.10 6.50 -0.89
CA VAL A 204 1.24 6.82 0.29
C VAL A 204 1.52 8.27 0.82
N GLY A 205 2.12 9.10 -0.03
CA GLY A 205 2.46 10.50 0.16
C GLY A 205 1.61 11.49 -0.66
N GLY A 206 0.54 11.04 -1.33
CA GLY A 206 -0.56 11.94 -1.66
C GLY A 206 -1.29 12.43 -0.40
N LEU A 207 -2.40 13.13 -0.56
CA LEU A 207 -3.09 13.79 0.56
C LEU A 207 -3.90 12.79 1.43
N ASP A 208 -3.24 11.83 2.09
CA ASP A 208 -3.88 10.85 2.97
C ASP A 208 -4.08 11.39 4.39
N LEU A 209 -4.98 12.38 4.49
CA LEU A 209 -5.32 13.04 5.74
C LEU A 209 -5.87 12.09 6.81
N ASP A 210 -6.44 10.95 6.41
CA ASP A 210 -6.98 9.96 7.34
C ASP A 210 -5.84 9.34 8.18
N ALA A 211 -4.76 8.90 7.53
CA ALA A 211 -3.57 8.37 8.18
C ALA A 211 -2.83 9.44 9.01
N ALA A 212 -2.75 10.67 8.51
CA ALA A 212 -2.14 11.78 9.24
C ALA A 212 -2.88 12.07 10.56
N VAL A 213 -4.22 12.08 10.55
CA VAL A 213 -5.04 12.26 11.77
C VAL A 213 -4.82 11.12 12.76
N VAL A 214 -4.75 9.87 12.29
CA VAL A 214 -4.48 8.70 13.15
C VAL A 214 -3.07 8.77 13.76
N ALA A 215 -2.05 9.15 12.98
CA ALA A 215 -0.69 9.34 13.47
C ALA A 215 -0.61 10.47 14.53
N ALA A 216 -1.35 11.57 14.32
CA ALA A 216 -1.49 12.64 15.29
C ALA A 216 -2.11 12.16 16.60
N ALA A 217 -3.18 11.38 16.48
CA ALA A 217 -3.89 10.84 17.62
C ALA A 217 -2.98 9.91 18.44
N ARG A 218 -2.14 9.12 17.75
CA ARG A 218 -1.11 8.28 18.36
C ARG A 218 -0.06 9.09 19.10
N ALA A 219 0.42 10.20 18.53
CA ALA A 219 1.38 11.07 19.19
C ALA A 219 0.82 11.67 20.50
N HIS A 220 -0.47 12.01 20.53
CA HIS A 220 -1.15 12.56 21.73
C HIS A 220 -1.36 11.53 22.84
N THR A 221 -1.37 10.25 22.51
CA THR A 221 -1.69 9.14 23.43
C THR A 221 -0.49 8.24 23.64
N ALA A 222 0.72 8.82 23.67
CA ALA A 222 1.99 8.10 23.81
C ALA A 222 2.07 7.10 25.00
N GLY A 223 1.15 7.18 25.98
CA GLY A 223 1.00 6.20 27.07
C GLY A 223 0.07 5.00 26.81
N ALA A 224 -0.61 4.94 25.66
CA ALA A 224 -1.56 3.89 25.27
C ALA A 224 -0.97 2.92 24.23
N SER A 225 0.34 2.66 24.28
CA SER A 225 1.06 1.84 23.29
C SER A 225 0.42 0.46 23.06
N ALA A 226 -0.06 -0.19 24.11
CA ALA A 226 -0.74 -1.48 24.03
C ALA A 226 -2.10 -1.41 23.30
N GLU A 227 -2.84 -0.29 23.39
CA GLU A 227 -4.06 -0.10 22.62
C GLU A 227 -3.74 0.12 21.14
N TRP A 228 -2.72 0.92 20.84
CA TRP A 228 -2.23 1.12 19.48
C TRP A 228 -1.71 -0.15 18.84
N GLU A 229 -1.00 -1.00 19.59
CA GLU A 229 -0.53 -2.30 19.14
C GLU A 229 -1.72 -3.23 18.79
N ARG A 230 -2.77 -3.25 19.63
CA ARG A 230 -4.02 -3.99 19.33
C ARG A 230 -4.75 -3.46 18.10
N LEU A 231 -4.71 -2.15 17.84
CA LEU A 231 -5.35 -1.54 16.68
C LEU A 231 -4.54 -1.74 15.39
N ASP A 232 -3.22 -1.71 15.47
CA ASP A 232 -2.31 -2.04 14.38
C ASP A 232 -2.39 -3.53 14.03
N HIS A 233 -2.54 -4.38 15.05
CA HIS A 233 -2.53 -5.83 14.97
C HIS A 233 -3.77 -6.43 15.65
N PRO A 234 -4.97 -6.25 15.07
CA PRO A 234 -6.20 -6.74 15.67
C PRO A 234 -6.19 -8.28 15.69
N ARG A 235 -6.35 -8.88 16.88
CA ARG A 235 -6.34 -10.34 17.08
C ARG A 235 -7.70 -10.88 17.48
N ALA A 236 -8.56 -10.03 18.03
CA ALA A 236 -9.93 -10.36 18.42
C ALA A 236 -10.96 -9.52 17.64
N PRO A 237 -12.21 -10.00 17.48
CA PRO A 237 -13.28 -9.22 16.87
C PRO A 237 -13.46 -7.82 17.47
N ALA A 238 -13.23 -7.67 18.79
CA ALA A 238 -13.29 -6.38 19.47
C ALA A 238 -12.19 -5.40 18.98
N ASP A 239 -10.99 -5.89 18.66
CA ASP A 239 -9.90 -5.06 18.15
C ASP A 239 -10.21 -4.59 16.72
N HIS A 240 -10.77 -5.46 15.88
CA HIS A 240 -11.24 -5.09 14.55
C HIS A 240 -12.33 -4.02 14.60
N GLN A 241 -13.27 -4.15 15.55
CA GLN A 241 -14.33 -3.16 15.77
C GLN A 241 -13.76 -1.82 16.26
N ALA A 242 -12.80 -1.85 17.17
CA ALA A 242 -12.15 -0.65 17.69
C ALA A 242 -11.33 0.06 16.60
N ARG A 243 -10.59 -0.69 15.76
CA ARG A 243 -9.87 -0.16 14.61
C ARG A 243 -10.82 0.47 13.60
N TYR A 244 -11.91 -0.20 13.27
CA TYR A 244 -12.94 0.37 12.40
C TYR A 244 -13.50 1.68 12.96
N THR A 245 -13.81 1.71 14.25
CA THR A 245 -14.34 2.90 14.94
C THR A 245 -13.34 4.06 14.91
N LEU A 246 -12.05 3.78 15.13
CA LEU A 246 -10.97 4.76 15.05
C LEU A 246 -10.90 5.39 13.64
N TRP A 247 -10.81 4.57 12.59
CA TRP A 247 -10.69 5.07 11.21
C TRP A 247 -11.96 5.80 10.75
N ARG A 248 -13.14 5.33 11.19
CA ARG A 248 -14.40 6.05 10.98
C ARG A 248 -14.40 7.41 11.69
N GLY A 249 -13.92 7.46 12.92
CA GLY A 249 -13.78 8.68 13.70
C GLY A 249 -12.83 9.67 13.06
N ALA A 250 -11.63 9.24 12.66
CA ALA A 250 -10.66 10.07 11.93
C ALA A 250 -11.27 10.69 10.66
N ARG A 251 -12.07 9.91 9.92
CA ARG A 251 -12.80 10.39 8.74
C ARG A 251 -13.84 11.46 9.09
N ALA A 252 -14.68 11.20 10.10
CA ALA A 252 -15.73 12.12 10.53
C ALA A 252 -15.15 13.45 11.07
N VAL A 253 -14.05 13.37 11.81
CA VAL A 253 -13.29 14.49 12.34
C VAL A 253 -12.81 15.42 11.23
N LYS A 254 -12.18 14.85 10.19
CA LYS A 254 -11.76 15.60 9.00
C LYS A 254 -12.93 16.29 8.29
N GLU A 255 -14.10 15.66 8.21
CA GLU A 255 -15.30 16.27 7.63
C GLU A 255 -15.81 17.45 8.44
N GLN A 256 -15.75 17.37 9.77
CA GLN A 256 -16.15 18.46 10.66
C GLN A 256 -15.28 19.70 10.48
N LEU A 257 -13.95 19.55 10.33
CA LEU A 257 -13.04 20.68 10.04
C LEU A 257 -13.40 21.39 8.74
N SER A 258 -13.79 20.62 7.73
CA SER A 258 -14.12 21.15 6.41
C SER A 258 -15.36 22.05 6.45
N ARG A 259 -16.22 21.90 7.47
CA ARG A 259 -17.48 22.66 7.63
C ARG A 259 -17.40 23.72 8.71
N HIS A 260 -16.57 23.52 9.74
CA HIS A 260 -16.47 24.41 10.90
C HIS A 260 -15.01 24.70 11.29
N PRO A 261 -14.49 25.90 10.98
CA PRO A 261 -13.07 26.25 11.18
C PRO A 261 -12.61 26.38 12.64
N ALA A 262 -13.50 26.20 13.63
CA ALA A 262 -13.23 26.34 15.06
C ALA A 262 -13.56 25.08 15.86
N ALA A 263 -13.70 23.92 15.21
CA ALA A 263 -14.01 22.67 15.88
C ALA A 263 -12.74 22.02 16.48
N ASP A 264 -12.83 21.64 17.75
CA ASP A 264 -11.94 20.64 18.34
C ASP A 264 -12.21 19.28 17.70
N LEU A 265 -11.16 18.54 17.41
CA LEU A 265 -11.23 17.27 16.71
C LEU A 265 -11.14 16.13 17.69
N HIS A 266 -12.25 15.42 17.87
CA HIS A 266 -12.31 14.28 18.76
C HIS A 266 -12.15 12.99 17.96
N VAL A 267 -10.95 12.43 17.96
CA VAL A 267 -10.67 11.11 17.39
C VAL A 267 -10.92 10.08 18.49
N PRO A 268 -11.93 9.20 18.33
CA PRO A 268 -12.22 8.16 19.32
C PRO A 268 -11.13 7.08 19.27
N LEU A 269 -10.52 6.81 20.42
CA LEU A 269 -9.55 5.74 20.63
C LEU A 269 -10.06 4.84 21.76
N ALA A 270 -10.74 3.75 21.42
CA ALA A 270 -11.37 2.85 22.39
C ALA A 270 -12.23 3.63 23.42
N ASP A 271 -11.73 3.85 24.64
CA ASP A 271 -12.39 4.54 25.74
C ASP A 271 -11.93 6.01 25.94
N THR A 272 -11.05 6.52 25.08
CA THR A 272 -10.44 7.85 25.19
C THR A 272 -10.72 8.72 23.97
N ASP A 273 -11.10 9.98 24.17
CA ASP A 273 -11.20 10.95 23.09
C ASP A 273 -9.90 11.74 22.95
N VAL A 274 -9.25 11.63 21.79
CA VAL A 274 -8.07 12.44 21.47
C VAL A 274 -8.51 13.74 20.84
N ARG A 275 -8.18 14.86 21.48
CA ARG A 275 -8.46 16.20 20.97
C ARG A 275 -7.30 16.70 20.12
N LEU A 276 -7.55 17.05 18.86
CA LEU A 276 -6.63 17.78 17.99
C LEU A 276 -7.19 19.18 17.69
N VAL A 277 -6.34 20.18 17.52
CA VAL A 277 -6.76 21.53 17.10
C VAL A 277 -6.48 21.77 15.62
N ARG A 278 -7.15 22.77 15.03
CA ARG A 278 -7.02 23.08 13.60
C ARG A 278 -5.57 23.40 13.16
N ASP A 279 -4.81 24.12 13.99
CA ASP A 279 -3.43 24.47 13.67
C ASP A 279 -2.53 23.23 13.56
N GLU A 280 -2.74 22.23 14.42
CA GLU A 280 -2.03 20.95 14.35
C GLU A 280 -2.40 20.20 13.08
N PHE A 281 -3.70 20.21 12.70
CA PHE A 281 -4.14 19.62 11.45
C PHE A 281 -3.49 20.28 10.22
N GLU A 282 -3.46 21.62 10.16
CA GLU A 282 -2.84 22.34 9.04
C GLU A 282 -1.33 22.08 8.98
N ALA A 283 -0.65 22.01 10.13
CA ALA A 283 0.77 21.66 10.19
C ALA A 283 1.05 20.25 9.66
N MET A 284 0.18 19.28 9.96
CA MET A 284 0.30 17.90 9.44
C MET A 284 0.00 17.81 7.94
N ALA A 285 -0.94 18.60 7.43
CA ALA A 285 -1.30 18.62 6.01
C ALA A 285 -0.24 19.33 5.14
N ALA A 286 0.56 20.22 5.71
CA ALA A 286 1.48 21.10 4.97
C ALA A 286 2.49 20.36 4.07
N PRO A 287 3.17 19.28 4.49
CA PRO A 287 4.11 18.56 3.61
C PRO A 287 3.42 17.93 2.40
N PHE A 288 2.20 17.42 2.57
CA PHE A 288 1.40 16.85 1.49
C PHE A 288 1.00 17.93 0.49
N LEU A 289 0.47 19.05 0.98
CA LEU A 289 0.09 20.20 0.16
C LEU A 289 1.27 20.74 -0.66
N HIS A 290 2.46 20.84 -0.06
CA HIS A 290 3.66 21.31 -0.76
C HIS A 290 4.01 20.40 -1.95
N ARG A 291 3.98 19.07 -1.76
CA ARG A 291 4.22 18.10 -2.85
C ARG A 291 3.15 18.20 -3.94
N THR A 292 1.89 18.26 -3.55
CA THR A 292 0.75 18.39 -4.47
C THR A 292 0.84 19.66 -5.32
N VAL A 293 1.15 20.80 -4.69
CA VAL A 293 1.34 22.09 -5.37
C VAL A 293 2.52 22.03 -6.34
N GLY A 294 3.64 21.43 -5.94
CA GLY A 294 4.78 21.20 -6.81
C GLY A 294 4.42 20.38 -8.05
N CYS A 295 3.65 19.31 -7.88
CA CYS A 295 3.15 18.46 -8.96
C CYS A 295 2.26 19.25 -9.93
N VAL A 296 1.29 20.02 -9.44
CA VAL A 296 0.41 20.85 -10.28
C VAL A 296 1.21 21.90 -11.05
N HIS A 297 2.17 22.58 -10.41
CA HIS A 297 3.00 23.55 -11.11
C HIS A 297 3.87 22.92 -12.19
N ALA A 298 4.42 21.73 -11.97
CA ALA A 298 5.15 20.98 -12.97
C ALA A 298 4.24 20.62 -14.15
N LEU A 299 3.06 20.06 -13.88
CA LEU A 299 2.07 19.70 -14.90
C LEU A 299 1.65 20.90 -15.76
N LEU A 300 1.32 22.04 -15.13
CA LEU A 300 0.95 23.26 -15.85
C LEU A 300 2.10 23.72 -16.74
N ARG A 301 3.34 23.69 -16.24
CA ARG A 301 4.54 24.05 -17.00
C ARG A 301 4.74 23.13 -18.20
N ASP A 302 4.57 21.83 -18.03
CA ASP A 302 4.69 20.83 -19.10
C ASP A 302 3.61 21.04 -20.17
N CYS A 303 2.42 21.46 -19.75
CA CYS A 303 1.33 21.88 -20.64
C CYS A 303 1.52 23.29 -21.24
N ARG A 304 2.60 24.00 -20.89
CA ARG A 304 2.87 25.40 -21.27
C ARG A 304 1.79 26.38 -20.82
N LEU A 305 1.25 26.17 -19.63
CA LEU A 305 0.20 26.97 -19.00
C LEU A 305 0.70 27.58 -17.68
N THR A 306 0.03 28.64 -17.27
CA THR A 306 0.13 29.24 -15.95
C THR A 306 -1.22 29.15 -15.23
N PRO A 307 -1.27 29.37 -13.90
CA PRO A 307 -2.54 29.48 -13.19
C PRO A 307 -3.53 30.49 -13.79
N ALA A 308 -3.04 31.54 -14.47
CA ALA A 308 -3.88 32.56 -15.11
C ALA A 308 -4.58 32.08 -16.40
N ASP A 309 -4.13 30.97 -16.97
CA ASP A 309 -4.69 30.36 -18.18
C ASP A 309 -5.81 29.36 -17.87
N LEU A 310 -6.07 29.10 -16.59
CA LEU A 310 -7.15 28.23 -16.13
C LEU A 310 -8.49 28.99 -16.15
N GLU A 311 -9.49 28.41 -16.79
CA GLU A 311 -10.86 28.94 -16.87
C GLU A 311 -11.70 28.52 -15.66
N ALA A 312 -11.51 27.27 -15.23
CA ALA A 312 -12.12 26.75 -14.01
C ALA A 312 -11.31 25.56 -13.50
N VAL A 313 -11.54 25.25 -12.23
CA VAL A 313 -10.90 24.15 -11.53
C VAL A 313 -11.96 23.24 -10.95
N PHE A 314 -11.87 21.95 -11.23
CA PHE A 314 -12.78 20.93 -10.73
C PHE A 314 -12.05 20.04 -9.75
N LEU A 315 -12.65 19.88 -8.58
CA LEU A 315 -12.33 18.79 -7.66
C LEU A 315 -13.23 17.62 -8.06
N VAL A 316 -12.66 16.45 -8.30
CA VAL A 316 -13.39 15.19 -8.51
C VAL A 316 -12.87 14.14 -7.52
N GLY A 317 -13.60 13.03 -7.36
CA GLY A 317 -13.26 11.99 -6.38
C GLY A 317 -13.97 12.12 -5.03
N GLY A 318 -13.65 11.21 -4.11
CA GLY A 318 -14.49 10.89 -2.95
C GLY A 318 -14.72 11.98 -1.88
N SER A 319 -15.99 12.09 -1.49
CA SER A 319 -16.68 13.11 -0.67
C SER A 319 -16.04 13.51 0.65
N THR A 320 -15.11 12.73 1.18
CA THR A 320 -14.59 12.93 2.54
C THR A 320 -13.27 13.70 2.59
N ARG A 321 -12.75 14.20 1.47
CA ARG A 321 -11.38 14.79 1.39
C ARG A 321 -11.33 16.23 0.88
N ILE A 322 -12.45 16.83 0.50
CA ILE A 322 -12.45 17.82 -0.58
C ILE A 322 -12.46 19.28 -0.13
N PRO A 323 -13.30 19.75 0.82
CA PRO A 323 -13.45 21.19 0.99
C PRO A 323 -12.20 21.85 1.60
N LEU A 324 -11.60 21.23 2.62
CA LEU A 324 -10.40 21.77 3.27
C LEU A 324 -9.15 21.60 2.41
N ALA A 325 -8.92 20.42 1.83
CA ALA A 325 -7.81 20.18 0.92
C ALA A 325 -7.88 21.10 -0.31
N GLY A 326 -9.06 21.21 -0.93
CA GLY A 326 -9.32 22.12 -2.02
C GLY A 326 -9.02 23.56 -1.60
N THR A 327 -9.55 24.04 -0.48
CA THR A 327 -9.30 25.41 0.01
C THR A 327 -7.80 25.67 0.21
N LEU A 328 -7.08 24.74 0.83
CA LEU A 328 -5.64 24.87 1.08
C LEU A 328 -4.83 24.84 -0.22
N LEU A 329 -5.20 23.98 -1.18
CA LEU A 329 -4.60 23.92 -2.51
C LEU A 329 -4.86 25.19 -3.32
N HIS A 330 -6.11 25.66 -3.37
CA HIS A 330 -6.48 26.92 -4.05
C HIS A 330 -5.70 28.11 -3.48
N ARG A 331 -5.59 28.19 -2.15
CA ARG A 331 -4.80 29.23 -1.47
C ARG A 331 -3.32 29.14 -1.82
N ALA A 332 -2.74 27.94 -1.81
CA ALA A 332 -1.33 27.73 -2.11
C ALA A 332 -0.99 27.97 -3.59
N LEU A 333 -1.89 27.62 -4.51
CA LEU A 333 -1.74 27.83 -5.96
C LEU A 333 -2.08 29.27 -6.40
N GLY A 334 -2.73 30.05 -5.53
CA GLY A 334 -3.22 31.40 -5.87
C GLY A 334 -4.34 31.39 -6.92
N ILE A 335 -5.11 30.30 -7.02
CA ILE A 335 -6.20 30.14 -7.99
C ILE A 335 -7.54 30.39 -7.28
N ALA A 336 -8.42 31.18 -7.90
CA ALA A 336 -9.76 31.42 -7.37
C ALA A 336 -10.54 30.08 -7.27
N PRO A 337 -11.23 29.83 -6.13
CA PRO A 337 -12.02 28.62 -5.99
C PRO A 337 -13.18 28.63 -6.98
N THR A 338 -13.37 27.52 -7.70
CA THR A 338 -14.62 27.27 -8.44
C THR A 338 -15.44 26.34 -7.57
N VAL A 339 -16.37 26.89 -6.79
CA VAL A 339 -17.20 26.07 -5.89
C VAL A 339 -18.30 25.41 -6.71
N LEU A 340 -18.30 24.09 -6.73
CA LEU A 340 -19.44 23.27 -7.14
C LEU A 340 -19.84 22.43 -5.94
N ASP A 341 -21.09 22.59 -5.52
CA ASP A 341 -21.67 21.73 -4.49
C ASP A 341 -21.75 20.31 -5.06
N GLN A 342 -21.12 19.33 -4.40
CA GLN A 342 -21.15 17.89 -4.71
C GLN A 342 -20.34 17.49 -5.97
N PRO A 343 -19.01 17.37 -5.86
CA PRO A 343 -18.10 17.11 -7.00
C PRO A 343 -18.39 15.79 -7.74
N GLU A 344 -18.91 14.77 -7.07
CA GLU A 344 -19.24 13.48 -7.69
C GLU A 344 -20.52 13.55 -8.54
N LEU A 345 -21.46 14.45 -8.19
CA LEU A 345 -22.61 14.72 -9.05
C LEU A 345 -22.19 15.39 -10.34
N VAL A 346 -21.17 16.25 -10.29
CA VAL A 346 -20.66 16.97 -11.47
C VAL A 346 -20.19 15.99 -12.53
N VAL A 347 -19.38 15.00 -12.16
CA VAL A 347 -18.86 13.99 -13.09
C VAL A 347 -19.97 13.04 -13.57
N ALA A 348 -20.81 12.55 -12.65
CA ALA A 348 -21.90 11.65 -13.01
C ALA A 348 -22.90 12.33 -13.98
N GLU A 349 -23.28 13.59 -13.73
CA GLU A 349 -24.14 14.38 -14.61
C GLU A 349 -23.45 14.70 -15.93
N GLY A 350 -22.23 15.26 -15.88
CA GLY A 350 -21.46 15.62 -17.07
C GLY A 350 -21.27 14.47 -18.05
N SER A 351 -21.13 13.24 -17.56
CA SER A 351 -21.02 12.02 -18.37
C SER A 351 -22.22 11.79 -19.32
N LEU A 352 -23.39 12.36 -19.00
CA LEU A 352 -24.60 12.28 -19.82
C LEU A 352 -24.72 13.39 -20.87
N HIS A 353 -23.80 14.37 -20.87
CA HIS A 353 -23.81 15.52 -21.79
C HIS A 353 -22.82 15.39 -22.97
N GLY A 354 -21.62 14.83 -22.76
CA GLY A 354 -20.55 14.79 -23.78
C GLY A 354 -20.75 13.85 -24.96
N LEU A 355 -21.62 12.86 -24.81
CA LEU A 355 -21.84 11.83 -25.82
C LEU A 355 -22.96 12.24 -26.80
N ALA A 356 -22.71 13.31 -27.56
CA ALA A 356 -23.47 13.81 -28.72
C ALA A 356 -24.95 13.38 -28.80
N LEU A 357 -25.83 14.17 -28.20
CA LEU A 357 -27.11 14.49 -28.85
C LEU A 357 -26.80 15.56 -29.91
N SER A 358 -27.16 15.33 -31.17
CA SER A 358 -27.08 16.36 -32.21
C SER A 358 -27.67 17.70 -31.72
N PRO A 359 -27.11 18.85 -32.10
CA PRO A 359 -27.52 20.13 -31.51
C PRO A 359 -28.97 20.44 -31.89
N PRO A 360 -29.83 20.89 -30.94
CA PRO A 360 -31.07 21.50 -31.34
C PRO A 360 -30.75 22.79 -32.11
N SER A 361 -31.40 22.95 -33.26
CA SER A 361 -31.43 24.19 -34.03
C SER A 361 -31.70 25.37 -33.09
N ARG A 362 -30.74 26.30 -32.99
CA ARG A 362 -30.88 27.54 -32.23
C ARG A 362 -32.05 28.37 -32.80
N THR A 363 -33.20 28.34 -32.15
CA THR A 363 -34.16 29.44 -32.24
C THR A 363 -33.68 30.54 -31.28
N PRO A 364 -33.58 31.81 -31.69
CA PRO A 364 -33.22 32.89 -30.79
C PRO A 364 -34.28 33.04 -29.69
N LEU A 365 -33.86 33.17 -28.43
CA LEU A 365 -34.74 33.61 -27.34
C LEU A 365 -35.17 35.07 -27.56
N PRO A 366 -36.38 35.47 -27.15
CA PRO A 366 -36.79 36.87 -27.18
C PRO A 366 -36.00 37.69 -26.14
N PRO A 367 -35.85 39.01 -26.33
CA PRO A 367 -35.08 39.85 -25.42
C PRO A 367 -35.73 39.93 -24.03
N GLU A 368 -34.87 39.98 -23.01
CA GLU A 368 -35.21 40.06 -21.58
C GLU A 368 -36.05 41.32 -21.26
N PRO A 369 -37.10 41.25 -20.41
CA PRO A 369 -37.84 42.45 -20.02
C PRO A 369 -37.01 43.31 -19.05
N ALA A 370 -37.11 44.63 -19.21
CA ALA A 370 -36.32 45.63 -18.50
C ALA A 370 -36.36 45.50 -16.97
N ARG A 371 -35.18 45.56 -16.33
CA ARG A 371 -35.02 45.60 -14.87
C ARG A 371 -35.63 46.88 -14.29
N LEU A 372 -36.43 46.75 -13.23
CA LEU A 372 -36.87 47.85 -12.37
C LEU A 372 -35.71 48.37 -11.50
N PRO A 373 -35.66 49.67 -11.17
CA PRO A 373 -34.57 50.25 -10.39
C PRO A 373 -34.66 49.88 -8.90
N ALA A 374 -33.50 49.70 -8.27
CA ALA A 374 -33.36 49.38 -6.85
C ALA A 374 -33.78 50.57 -5.94
N PRO A 375 -34.39 50.33 -4.76
CA PRO A 375 -34.70 51.38 -3.80
C PRO A 375 -33.46 51.76 -2.96
N SER A 376 -33.35 53.06 -2.64
CA SER A 376 -32.29 53.67 -1.81
C SER A 376 -32.26 53.16 -0.35
N PRO A 377 -31.09 53.21 0.31
CA PRO A 377 -30.94 52.72 1.68
C PRO A 377 -31.54 53.69 2.71
N ALA A 378 -32.24 53.15 3.71
CA ALA A 378 -32.71 53.86 4.90
C ALA A 378 -31.67 53.82 6.03
N PRO A 379 -31.64 54.80 6.96
CA PRO A 379 -30.62 54.89 8.02
C PRO A 379 -30.87 53.89 9.16
N PRO A 380 -29.84 53.58 9.99
CA PRO A 380 -29.95 52.54 10.99
C PRO A 380 -30.76 52.99 12.21
N ALA A 381 -31.66 52.13 12.67
CA ALA A 381 -32.36 52.28 13.95
C ALA A 381 -31.52 51.67 15.08
N SER A 382 -31.33 52.43 16.15
CA SER A 382 -30.65 52.06 17.40
C SER A 382 -31.41 50.99 18.19
N LEU A 383 -30.71 49.94 18.63
CA LEU A 383 -31.20 48.90 19.55
C LEU A 383 -31.02 49.31 21.02
N PRO A 384 -31.89 48.90 21.96
CA PRO A 384 -31.74 49.22 23.37
C PRO A 384 -30.79 48.25 24.08
N ALA A 385 -30.14 48.75 25.13
CA ALA A 385 -29.16 48.03 25.95
C ALA A 385 -29.80 46.91 26.79
N VAL A 386 -29.13 45.76 26.87
CA VAL A 386 -29.46 44.64 27.76
C VAL A 386 -28.58 44.71 29.01
N ALA A 387 -29.20 44.60 30.19
CA ALA A 387 -28.55 44.66 31.51
C ALA A 387 -27.81 43.35 31.88
N PRO A 388 -26.81 43.38 32.79
CA PRO A 388 -25.93 42.25 33.05
C PRO A 388 -26.56 41.23 34.01
N VAL A 389 -26.32 39.94 33.75
CA VAL A 389 -26.68 38.81 34.62
C VAL A 389 -25.45 38.39 35.44
N ALA A 390 -25.65 38.16 36.74
CA ALA A 390 -24.63 37.80 37.73
C ALA A 390 -24.16 36.33 37.64
N PRO A 391 -22.95 35.99 38.12
CA PRO A 391 -22.36 34.66 37.97
C PRO A 391 -22.81 33.66 39.05
N VAL A 392 -22.93 32.38 38.66
CA VAL A 392 -23.22 31.22 39.52
C VAL A 392 -21.92 30.49 39.88
N PRO A 393 -21.71 30.01 41.13
CA PRO A 393 -20.45 29.43 41.57
C PRO A 393 -20.29 27.92 41.25
N LEU A 394 -19.05 27.50 41.02
CA LEU A 394 -18.62 26.10 40.81
C LEU A 394 -18.35 25.36 42.14
N PRO A 395 -18.57 24.03 42.23
CA PRO A 395 -18.15 23.21 43.37
C PRO A 395 -16.69 22.73 43.27
N PRO A 396 -16.07 22.24 44.38
CA PRO A 396 -14.62 22.28 44.57
C PRO A 396 -13.85 21.07 44.02
N ARG A 397 -12.63 21.34 43.56
CA ARG A 397 -11.59 20.37 43.19
C ARG A 397 -11.14 19.54 44.40
N ARG A 398 -11.16 18.21 44.30
CA ARG A 398 -10.44 17.31 45.21
C ARG A 398 -8.98 17.13 44.76
N ARG A 399 -8.06 17.31 45.71
CA ARG A 399 -6.60 17.11 45.55
C ARG A 399 -6.19 15.64 45.68
N ARG A 400 -5.07 15.37 45.02
CA ARG A 400 -4.33 14.11 44.78
C ARG A 400 -3.99 13.26 46.02
N ARG A 401 -3.71 11.98 45.79
CA ARG A 401 -2.70 11.21 46.52
C ARG A 401 -1.59 10.75 45.55
N PRO A 402 -0.31 10.77 45.94
CA PRO A 402 0.79 10.26 45.14
C PRO A 402 0.99 8.77 45.40
N LEU A 403 1.42 8.02 44.39
CA LEU A 403 2.18 6.79 44.60
C LEU A 403 3.53 6.90 43.88
N VAL A 404 4.54 6.38 44.55
CA VAL A 404 5.97 6.59 44.33
C VAL A 404 6.55 5.51 43.39
N ALA A 405 7.38 5.99 42.47
CA ALA A 405 8.54 5.41 41.78
C ALA A 405 8.72 3.88 41.59
N GLY A 406 9.09 3.49 40.36
CA GLY A 406 9.93 2.33 40.06
C GLY A 406 10.14 2.05 38.56
N GLY A 407 11.39 2.15 38.07
CA GLY A 407 11.92 1.60 36.80
C GLY A 407 11.62 2.41 35.53
N ALA A 408 12.53 3.14 34.87
CA ALA A 408 13.85 2.83 34.30
C ALA A 408 13.82 1.94 33.04
N ALA A 409 14.13 2.60 31.90
CA ALA A 409 14.86 2.13 30.71
C ALA A 409 14.38 0.89 29.92
N ALA A 410 13.87 1.13 28.69
CA ALA A 410 14.33 0.51 27.45
C ALA A 410 13.38 0.89 26.28
N LEU A 411 13.84 1.76 25.38
CA LEU A 411 13.21 2.02 24.09
C LEU A 411 14.35 1.93 23.07
N LEU A 412 14.49 0.76 22.44
CA LEU A 412 15.45 0.51 21.37
C LEU A 412 14.76 -0.32 20.29
N ALA A 413 15.00 0.08 19.04
CA ALA A 413 14.32 -0.36 17.83
C ALA A 413 14.38 -1.89 17.62
N ILE A 414 13.20 -2.51 17.55
CA ILE A 414 13.05 -3.91 17.12
C ILE A 414 12.75 -3.87 15.60
N THR A 415 13.80 -4.02 14.80
CA THR A 415 13.69 -4.35 13.36
C THR A 415 14.18 -5.77 13.16
N ALA A 416 13.33 -6.60 12.55
CA ALA A 416 13.57 -8.01 12.31
C ALA A 416 14.72 -8.25 11.32
N ALA A 417 15.21 -9.48 11.31
CA ALA A 417 16.41 -9.88 10.61
C ALA A 417 16.13 -11.12 9.76
N VAL A 418 16.08 -10.97 8.44
CA VAL A 418 15.61 -12.07 7.57
C VAL A 418 16.74 -12.65 6.75
N VAL A 419 16.87 -13.98 6.77
CA VAL A 419 17.73 -14.74 5.85
C VAL A 419 16.88 -15.57 4.93
N VAL A 420 17.23 -15.55 3.64
CA VAL A 420 16.67 -16.43 2.61
C VAL A 420 17.80 -17.19 1.94
N TYR A 421 17.64 -18.51 1.85
CA TYR A 421 18.59 -19.43 1.27
C TYR A 421 18.17 -19.87 -0.15
N VAL A 422 19.13 -20.00 -1.07
CA VAL A 422 18.95 -20.41 -2.48
C VAL A 422 19.61 -21.77 -2.70
N ASN A 423 18.89 -22.75 -3.22
CA ASN A 423 19.46 -24.02 -3.68
C ASN A 423 19.54 -24.07 -5.20
N ALA A 424 20.76 -24.21 -5.73
CA ALA A 424 21.02 -24.58 -7.11
C ALA A 424 21.37 -26.08 -7.16
N ASP A 425 20.59 -26.87 -7.91
CA ASP A 425 20.92 -28.26 -8.18
C ASP A 425 22.15 -28.34 -9.09
N ALA A 426 23.15 -29.10 -8.67
CA ALA A 426 24.17 -29.63 -9.57
C ALA A 426 23.58 -30.85 -10.30
N SER A 427 23.47 -30.79 -11.64
CA SER A 427 23.24 -31.97 -12.45
C SER A 427 24.34 -32.17 -13.49
N ASP A 428 24.86 -33.40 -13.49
CA ASP A 428 25.89 -33.94 -14.36
C ASP A 428 25.48 -33.95 -15.84
N GLY A 429 26.47 -33.72 -16.71
CA GLY A 429 26.32 -33.84 -18.16
C GLY A 429 27.65 -33.78 -18.88
N THR A 430 28.39 -34.88 -18.84
CA THR A 430 29.65 -35.11 -19.55
C THR A 430 29.55 -34.87 -21.06
N GLY A 431 30.41 -34.01 -21.62
CA GLY A 431 30.62 -33.86 -23.06
C GLY A 431 32.04 -33.39 -23.38
N ARG A 432 32.86 -34.27 -23.96
CA ARG A 432 34.22 -33.98 -24.45
C ARG A 432 34.22 -33.02 -25.65
N PRO A 433 35.35 -32.33 -25.94
CA PRO A 433 35.39 -31.23 -26.91
C PRO A 433 35.63 -31.72 -28.35
N GLY A 434 34.95 -31.09 -29.30
CA GLY A 434 35.26 -31.15 -30.73
C GLY A 434 35.83 -29.81 -31.19
N ALA A 435 37.06 -29.84 -31.71
CA ALA A 435 37.72 -28.71 -32.35
C ALA A 435 37.18 -28.46 -33.77
N LEU A 436 37.45 -27.25 -34.29
CA LEU A 436 37.32 -26.64 -35.64
C LEU A 436 36.59 -25.28 -35.45
N GLY A 437 37.11 -24.09 -35.74
CA GLY A 437 38.17 -23.62 -36.62
C GLY A 437 37.60 -22.48 -37.48
N GLY A 438 38.12 -21.25 -37.35
CA GLY A 438 37.99 -20.20 -38.38
C GLY A 438 37.42 -18.83 -37.96
N SER A 439 38.33 -17.83 -37.84
CA SER A 439 38.30 -16.41 -38.29
C SER A 439 36.96 -15.64 -38.36
N SER A 440 36.84 -14.34 -38.08
CA SER A 440 37.76 -13.22 -37.84
C SER A 440 36.87 -11.98 -37.63
N GLY A 441 37.25 -11.08 -36.72
CA GLY A 441 36.60 -9.77 -36.61
C GLY A 441 36.74 -9.13 -35.24
N SER A 442 37.92 -8.61 -34.93
CA SER A 442 38.13 -7.70 -33.80
C SER A 442 37.62 -6.30 -34.19
N PRO A 443 37.19 -5.46 -33.23
CA PRO A 443 38.19 -4.58 -32.66
C PRO A 443 38.21 -4.58 -31.13
N ARG A 444 39.41 -4.27 -30.65
CA ARG A 444 39.87 -4.27 -29.27
C ARG A 444 39.15 -3.22 -28.43
N SER A 445 38.69 -3.63 -27.25
CA SER A 445 38.71 -2.83 -26.03
C SER A 445 39.32 -3.70 -24.93
N SER A 446 40.28 -3.14 -24.22
CA SER A 446 41.17 -3.80 -23.25
C SER A 446 40.39 -4.47 -22.11
N ALA A 447 40.42 -5.79 -22.07
CA ALA A 447 40.02 -6.56 -20.90
C ALA A 447 41.11 -6.41 -19.82
N THR A 448 40.89 -5.49 -18.88
CA THR A 448 41.58 -5.52 -17.60
C THR A 448 41.05 -6.74 -16.84
N VAL A 449 41.92 -7.71 -16.56
CA VAL A 449 41.59 -8.81 -15.64
C VAL A 449 41.26 -8.17 -14.29
N PRO A 450 40.05 -8.33 -13.72
CA PRO A 450 39.76 -7.76 -12.42
C PRO A 450 40.57 -8.49 -11.35
N SER A 451 41.32 -7.70 -10.57
CA SER A 451 42.04 -8.14 -9.39
C SER A 451 41.05 -8.75 -8.38
N PRO A 452 41.40 -9.84 -7.65
CA PRO A 452 40.57 -10.32 -6.55
C PRO A 452 40.37 -9.21 -5.52
N ALA A 453 39.16 -9.13 -4.96
CA ALA A 453 38.83 -8.21 -3.89
C ALA A 453 39.85 -8.32 -2.74
N PRO A 454 40.26 -7.20 -2.11
CA PRO A 454 41.24 -7.23 -1.02
C PRO A 454 40.75 -8.06 0.18
N PRO A 455 41.64 -8.55 1.06
CA PRO A 455 41.31 -9.54 2.10
C PRO A 455 40.44 -9.04 3.27
N GLY A 456 39.86 -7.84 3.16
CA GLY A 456 38.94 -7.25 4.14
C GLY A 456 37.60 -7.01 3.47
N GLY A 457 36.49 -7.26 4.19
CA GLY A 457 35.15 -7.05 3.67
C GLY A 457 34.96 -5.69 3.02
N ARG A 458 34.14 -5.65 1.98
CA ARG A 458 33.83 -4.45 1.23
C ARG A 458 32.47 -3.91 1.65
N ALA A 459 32.41 -2.66 2.08
CA ALA A 459 31.16 -1.95 2.36
C ALA A 459 30.56 -1.39 1.05
N LEU A 460 29.26 -1.63 0.85
CA LEU A 460 28.45 -1.18 -0.26
C LEU A 460 27.56 -0.04 0.25
N ALA A 461 27.97 1.19 -0.05
CA ALA A 461 27.28 2.39 0.38
C ALA A 461 26.30 2.86 -0.70
N GLY A 462 25.07 3.21 -0.30
CA GLY A 462 24.07 3.75 -1.22
C GLY A 462 22.66 3.84 -0.64
N HIS A 463 22.30 2.96 0.29
CA HIS A 463 21.05 3.09 1.03
C HIS A 463 21.10 4.26 2.01
N THR A 464 19.94 4.86 2.29
CA THR A 464 19.82 5.98 3.23
C THR A 464 19.22 5.58 4.57
N ASP A 465 18.85 4.30 4.72
CA ASP A 465 18.35 3.72 5.96
C ASP A 465 18.81 2.25 6.08
N VAL A 466 18.47 1.58 7.18
CA VAL A 466 18.85 0.19 7.53
C VAL A 466 18.74 -0.75 6.34
N VAL A 467 19.75 -1.57 6.11
CA VAL A 467 19.69 -2.67 5.13
C VAL A 467 19.14 -3.92 5.82
N SER A 468 17.86 -4.16 5.61
CA SER A 468 17.06 -5.18 6.32
C SER A 468 17.22 -6.58 5.72
N GLY A 469 17.53 -6.69 4.43
CA GLY A 469 17.67 -7.97 3.74
C GLY A 469 18.76 -7.99 2.66
N VAL A 470 19.44 -9.13 2.51
CA VAL A 470 20.37 -9.37 1.40
C VAL A 470 20.11 -10.74 0.74
N ALA A 471 20.23 -10.81 -0.58
CA ALA A 471 20.08 -12.07 -1.32
C ALA A 471 20.94 -12.09 -2.60
N PHE A 472 21.56 -13.22 -2.92
CA PHE A 472 22.28 -13.40 -4.19
C PHE A 472 21.36 -13.96 -5.27
N SER A 473 21.58 -13.54 -6.52
CA SER A 473 20.98 -14.18 -7.69
C SER A 473 21.42 -15.64 -7.80
N PRO A 474 20.64 -16.51 -8.47
CA PRO A 474 20.98 -17.93 -8.62
C PRO A 474 22.31 -18.16 -9.35
N ASP A 475 22.71 -17.24 -10.22
CA ASP A 475 24.01 -17.29 -10.91
C ASP A 475 25.16 -16.65 -10.12
N GLY A 476 24.86 -16.09 -8.94
CA GLY A 476 25.83 -15.48 -8.02
C GLY A 476 26.43 -14.16 -8.50
N LYS A 477 25.95 -13.58 -9.60
CA LYS A 477 26.52 -12.35 -10.18
C LYS A 477 25.88 -11.07 -9.66
N THR A 478 24.65 -11.16 -9.16
CA THR A 478 23.91 -10.01 -8.64
C THR A 478 23.64 -10.20 -7.15
N LEU A 479 23.89 -9.18 -6.36
CA LEU A 479 23.43 -9.08 -4.97
C LEU A 479 22.26 -8.10 -4.92
N ALA A 480 21.15 -8.47 -4.29
CA ALA A 480 20.05 -7.57 -3.97
C ALA A 480 20.13 -7.16 -2.50
N THR A 481 19.89 -5.88 -2.21
CA THR A 481 19.82 -5.35 -0.85
C THR A 481 18.49 -4.61 -0.67
N ALA A 482 17.69 -5.02 0.31
CA ALA A 482 16.44 -4.37 0.70
C ALA A 482 16.65 -3.47 1.91
N SER A 483 15.97 -2.32 1.93
CA SER A 483 16.19 -1.30 2.96
C SER A 483 14.91 -0.62 3.43
N ASN A 484 14.99 -0.11 4.66
CA ASN A 484 14.02 0.80 5.23
C ASN A 484 13.91 2.14 4.49
N ASP A 485 14.77 2.43 3.50
CA ASP A 485 14.63 3.58 2.60
C ASP A 485 13.59 3.36 1.48
N HIS A 486 12.79 2.30 1.60
CA HIS A 486 11.73 1.88 0.69
C HIS A 486 12.23 1.33 -0.65
N THR A 487 13.55 1.11 -0.79
CA THR A 487 14.15 0.64 -2.03
C THR A 487 14.79 -0.73 -1.92
N VAL A 488 14.91 -1.38 -3.07
CA VAL A 488 15.85 -2.48 -3.28
C VAL A 488 16.93 -2.05 -4.26
N ARG A 489 18.19 -2.29 -3.93
CA ARG A 489 19.32 -2.02 -4.82
C ARG A 489 19.95 -3.31 -5.32
N LEU A 490 20.33 -3.32 -6.59
CA LEU A 490 21.00 -4.45 -7.25
C LEU A 490 22.45 -4.10 -7.54
N TRP A 491 23.37 -4.98 -7.13
CA TRP A 491 24.81 -4.78 -7.19
C TRP A 491 25.48 -5.87 -8.03
N ASP A 492 26.44 -5.49 -8.86
CA ASP A 492 27.33 -6.44 -9.52
C ASP A 492 28.34 -6.98 -8.51
N VAL A 493 28.34 -8.29 -8.26
CA VAL A 493 29.26 -8.92 -7.30
C VAL A 493 30.73 -8.79 -7.74
N ALA A 494 31.00 -8.74 -9.04
CA ALA A 494 32.35 -8.58 -9.57
C ALA A 494 32.82 -7.11 -9.57
N ALA A 495 31.89 -6.15 -9.65
CA ALA A 495 32.17 -4.72 -9.66
C ALA A 495 31.18 -3.92 -8.76
N PRO A 496 31.20 -4.13 -7.43
CA PRO A 496 30.19 -3.57 -6.54
C PRO A 496 30.51 -2.12 -6.11
N ASP A 497 31.05 -1.31 -7.04
CA ASP A 497 31.37 0.11 -6.80
C ASP A 497 30.11 0.97 -6.68
N GLN A 498 29.06 0.63 -7.42
CA GLN A 498 27.77 1.31 -7.43
C GLN A 498 26.64 0.31 -7.69
N ALA A 499 25.45 0.61 -7.18
CA ALA A 499 24.25 -0.14 -7.52
C ALA A 499 23.95 0.04 -9.03
N GLN A 500 23.72 -1.06 -9.73
CA GLN A 500 23.34 -1.06 -11.15
C GLN A 500 21.91 -0.54 -11.33
N TYR A 501 21.00 -0.92 -10.42
CA TYR A 501 19.59 -0.57 -10.48
C TYR A 501 19.02 -0.33 -9.08
N THR A 502 18.00 0.51 -9.00
CA THR A 502 17.20 0.76 -7.80
C THR A 502 15.73 0.49 -8.14
N LEU A 503 15.10 -0.41 -7.39
CA LEU A 503 13.68 -0.73 -7.44
C LEU A 503 12.97 0.06 -6.34
N ALA A 504 12.06 0.96 -6.71
CA ALA A 504 11.48 1.95 -5.78
C ALA A 504 9.96 2.11 -5.97
N GLU A 505 9.23 0.99 -5.95
CA GLU A 505 7.76 0.99 -6.04
C GLU A 505 7.07 0.72 -4.71
N HIS A 506 7.78 0.26 -3.68
CA HIS A 506 7.22 0.11 -2.33
C HIS A 506 7.01 1.48 -1.69
N SER A 507 5.93 1.63 -0.92
CA SER A 507 5.59 2.90 -0.27
C SER A 507 6.06 3.02 1.18
N ASP A 508 6.67 1.96 1.70
CA ASP A 508 7.24 1.87 3.05
C ASP A 508 8.48 0.96 3.01
N SER A 509 9.10 0.75 4.17
CA SER A 509 10.33 -0.03 4.39
C SER A 509 10.28 -1.39 3.70
N VAL A 510 11.32 -1.73 2.93
CA VAL A 510 11.47 -3.08 2.38
C VAL A 510 12.22 -3.94 3.40
N LEU A 511 11.50 -4.89 3.98
CA LEU A 511 11.94 -5.67 5.14
C LEU A 511 12.62 -6.98 4.74
N ALA A 512 12.25 -7.55 3.59
CA ALA A 512 12.83 -8.80 3.12
C ALA A 512 12.96 -8.84 1.60
N VAL A 513 13.92 -9.67 1.14
CA VAL A 513 14.23 -9.88 -0.27
C VAL A 513 14.66 -11.32 -0.51
N ALA A 514 14.23 -11.91 -1.62
CA ALA A 514 14.58 -13.26 -2.04
C ALA A 514 14.69 -13.37 -3.55
N PHE A 515 15.74 -14.01 -4.07
CA PHE A 515 15.76 -14.42 -5.47
C PHE A 515 15.01 -15.73 -5.67
N ASN A 516 14.30 -15.84 -6.80
CA ASN A 516 13.75 -17.11 -7.23
C ASN A 516 14.92 -18.03 -7.64
N PRO A 517 15.04 -19.27 -7.11
CA PRO A 517 16.16 -20.16 -7.42
C PRO A 517 16.22 -20.66 -8.87
N LYS A 518 15.11 -20.57 -9.63
CA LYS A 518 15.00 -21.12 -10.99
C LYS A 518 14.72 -20.08 -12.07
N SER A 519 14.53 -18.80 -11.71
CA SER A 519 14.30 -17.70 -12.65
C SER A 519 15.03 -16.43 -12.24
N ALA A 520 15.20 -15.49 -13.16
CA ALA A 520 15.79 -14.17 -12.90
C ALA A 520 14.80 -13.20 -12.20
N THR A 521 13.88 -13.72 -11.39
CA THR A 521 12.89 -12.90 -10.66
C THR A 521 13.28 -12.75 -9.21
N LEU A 522 12.85 -11.63 -8.61
CA LEU A 522 13.08 -11.28 -7.21
C LEU A 522 11.73 -11.18 -6.51
N ALA A 523 11.65 -11.54 -5.23
CA ALA A 523 10.52 -11.21 -4.37
C ALA A 523 10.96 -10.27 -3.25
N THR A 524 10.06 -9.39 -2.83
CA THR A 524 10.24 -8.48 -1.69
C THR A 524 9.03 -8.50 -0.77
N GLY A 525 9.25 -8.20 0.51
CA GLY A 525 8.21 -7.94 1.51
C GLY A 525 8.41 -6.57 2.14
N SER A 526 7.33 -5.84 2.38
CA SER A 526 7.38 -4.43 2.80
C SER A 526 6.46 -4.10 3.97
N GLY A 527 6.81 -3.02 4.69
CA GLY A 527 6.00 -2.37 5.72
C GLY A 527 4.63 -1.89 5.22
N ASP A 528 4.49 -1.70 3.90
CA ASP A 528 3.23 -1.31 3.25
C ASP A 528 2.17 -2.45 3.22
N GLY A 529 2.55 -3.63 3.70
CA GLY A 529 1.71 -4.82 3.76
C GLY A 529 1.49 -5.51 2.43
N THR A 530 2.41 -5.30 1.49
CA THR A 530 2.48 -6.00 0.22
C THR A 530 3.78 -6.80 0.11
N GLY A 531 3.69 -7.94 -0.55
CA GLY A 531 4.85 -8.52 -1.23
C GLY A 531 4.87 -8.06 -2.68
N ARG A 532 6.03 -8.11 -3.34
CA ARG A 532 6.12 -7.88 -4.80
C ARG A 532 7.02 -8.90 -5.46
N ILE A 533 6.69 -9.27 -6.69
CA ILE A 533 7.56 -10.04 -7.59
C ILE A 533 8.08 -9.09 -8.65
N TRP A 534 9.38 -9.12 -8.90
CA TRP A 534 10.08 -8.22 -9.82
C TRP A 534 10.66 -8.99 -10.99
N ASP A 535 10.51 -8.41 -12.18
CA ASP A 535 11.22 -8.80 -13.39
C ASP A 535 12.45 -7.90 -13.53
N LEU A 536 13.62 -8.51 -13.41
CA LEU A 536 14.90 -7.79 -13.42
C LEU A 536 15.33 -7.38 -14.83
N ASP A 537 14.76 -7.95 -15.88
CA ASP A 537 15.01 -7.48 -17.25
C ASP A 537 14.28 -6.14 -17.50
N ARG A 538 13.19 -5.89 -16.77
CA ARG A 538 12.34 -4.69 -16.91
C ARG A 538 12.53 -3.67 -15.79
N ASN A 539 13.20 -4.04 -14.70
CA ASN A 539 13.35 -3.23 -13.48
C ASN A 539 12.01 -2.72 -12.92
N GLN A 540 10.96 -3.53 -13.01
CA GLN A 540 9.62 -3.20 -12.53
C GLN A 540 9.00 -4.39 -11.82
N SER A 541 8.04 -4.11 -10.92
CA SER A 541 7.24 -5.18 -10.34
C SER A 541 6.27 -5.74 -11.39
N THR A 542 6.21 -7.06 -11.50
CA THR A 542 5.24 -7.75 -12.36
C THR A 542 3.97 -8.12 -11.63
N HIS A 543 4.09 -8.42 -10.33
CA HIS A 543 2.96 -8.82 -9.49
C HIS A 543 3.07 -8.18 -8.11
N MET A 544 1.94 -7.72 -7.59
CA MET A 544 1.78 -7.30 -6.20
C MET A 544 1.03 -8.39 -5.44
N LEU A 545 1.61 -8.84 -4.34
CA LEU A 545 1.10 -9.90 -3.48
C LEU A 545 0.31 -9.26 -2.33
N SER A 546 -0.94 -8.91 -2.64
CA SER A 546 -1.84 -8.21 -1.73
C SER A 546 -2.61 -9.19 -0.86
N GLY A 547 -2.71 -8.89 0.44
CA GLY A 547 -3.57 -9.63 1.37
C GLY A 547 -3.10 -9.63 2.82
N HIS A 548 -1.80 -9.38 3.05
CA HIS A 548 -1.31 -9.06 4.38
C HIS A 548 -1.89 -7.71 4.84
N GLN A 549 -2.44 -7.69 6.06
CA GLN A 549 -3.15 -6.52 6.60
C GLN A 549 -2.18 -5.44 7.12
N VAL A 550 -0.92 -5.80 7.31
CA VAL A 550 0.17 -5.01 7.88
C VAL A 550 1.48 -5.49 7.24
N ALA A 551 2.63 -5.03 7.73
CA ALA A 551 3.98 -5.35 7.26
C ALA A 551 4.21 -6.83 6.92
N VAL A 552 4.86 -7.07 5.78
CA VAL A 552 5.39 -8.36 5.35
C VAL A 552 6.85 -8.44 5.79
N TRP A 553 7.11 -9.19 6.85
CA TRP A 553 8.42 -9.28 7.48
C TRP A 553 9.37 -10.19 6.75
N SER A 554 8.87 -11.32 6.22
CA SER A 554 9.72 -12.36 5.64
C SER A 554 9.15 -12.86 4.31
N VAL A 555 10.04 -13.24 3.39
CA VAL A 555 9.70 -13.85 2.10
C VAL A 555 10.63 -15.03 1.81
N ALA A 556 10.15 -16.11 1.20
CA ALA A 556 10.99 -17.26 0.84
C ALA A 556 10.44 -18.02 -0.37
N TYR A 557 11.28 -18.37 -1.34
CA TYR A 557 10.89 -19.23 -2.46
C TYR A 557 11.06 -20.72 -2.12
N SER A 558 10.21 -21.57 -2.69
CA SER A 558 10.43 -23.01 -2.75
C SER A 558 11.64 -23.33 -3.65
N GLY A 559 12.32 -24.46 -3.40
CA GLY A 559 13.50 -24.86 -4.16
C GLY A 559 13.28 -25.03 -5.68
N ASP A 560 12.04 -25.36 -6.09
CA ASP A 560 11.65 -25.43 -7.49
C ASP A 560 11.24 -24.07 -8.10
N GLY A 561 11.24 -23.01 -7.30
CA GLY A 561 10.92 -21.65 -7.72
C GLY A 561 9.44 -21.40 -8.04
N LYS A 562 8.55 -22.36 -7.79
CA LYS A 562 7.13 -22.25 -8.18
C LYS A 562 6.23 -21.65 -7.10
N THR A 563 6.66 -21.75 -5.85
CA THR A 563 5.89 -21.25 -4.71
C THR A 563 6.72 -20.19 -3.99
N LEU A 564 6.07 -19.11 -3.61
CA LEU A 564 6.61 -18.07 -2.75
C LEU A 564 5.81 -18.07 -1.44
N ALA A 565 6.50 -18.02 -0.31
CA ALA A 565 5.90 -17.81 1.00
C ALA A 565 6.17 -16.38 1.46
N THR A 566 5.19 -15.76 2.11
CA THR A 566 5.32 -14.45 2.77
C THR A 566 4.80 -14.53 4.20
N GLY A 567 5.50 -13.90 5.13
CA GLY A 567 5.20 -13.90 6.56
C GLY A 567 4.79 -12.51 7.00
N GLY A 568 3.57 -12.39 7.50
CA GLY A 568 2.98 -11.12 7.89
C GLY A 568 3.14 -10.81 9.37
N ASN A 569 2.98 -9.54 9.72
CA ASN A 569 2.94 -9.09 11.11
C ASN A 569 1.74 -9.67 11.88
N GLU A 570 0.65 -9.98 11.20
CA GLU A 570 -0.55 -10.59 11.79
C GLU A 570 -0.34 -12.06 12.21
N GLY A 571 0.85 -12.62 12.00
CA GLY A 571 1.16 -14.01 12.31
C GLY A 571 0.69 -15.01 11.25
N ALA A 572 0.22 -14.53 10.11
CA ALA A 572 -0.13 -15.37 8.97
C ALA A 572 1.08 -15.62 8.07
N VAL A 573 1.17 -16.85 7.56
CA VAL A 573 2.02 -17.19 6.42
C VAL A 573 1.12 -17.38 5.20
N ARG A 574 1.43 -16.71 4.09
CA ARG A 574 0.69 -16.84 2.83
C ARG A 574 1.59 -17.47 1.78
N LEU A 575 1.03 -18.39 1.01
CA LEU A 575 1.70 -19.02 -0.13
C LEU A 575 1.10 -18.49 -1.43
N TRP A 576 1.97 -18.24 -2.40
CA TRP A 576 1.66 -17.66 -3.70
C TRP A 576 2.31 -18.50 -4.79
N ASN A 577 1.69 -18.51 -5.96
CA ASN A 577 2.33 -18.98 -7.16
C ASN A 577 3.33 -17.91 -7.63
N ALA A 578 4.58 -18.31 -7.76
CA ALA A 578 5.67 -17.43 -8.13
C ALA A 578 5.61 -16.90 -9.57
N ALA A 579 4.91 -17.60 -10.47
CA ALA A 579 4.89 -17.27 -11.88
C ALA A 579 3.85 -16.19 -12.23
N ASP A 580 2.73 -16.15 -11.51
CA ASP A 580 1.61 -15.25 -11.77
C ASP A 580 1.17 -14.42 -10.55
N GLY A 581 1.84 -14.59 -9.41
CA GLY A 581 1.53 -13.90 -8.16
C GLY A 581 0.22 -14.37 -7.51
N ARG A 582 -0.44 -15.40 -8.04
CA ARG A 582 -1.74 -15.83 -7.55
C ARG A 582 -1.63 -16.42 -6.15
N PHE A 583 -2.50 -15.99 -5.25
CA PHE A 583 -2.61 -16.59 -3.93
C PHE A 583 -2.96 -18.09 -4.02
N LEU A 584 -2.31 -18.88 -3.18
CA LEU A 584 -2.55 -20.32 -3.07
C LEU A 584 -3.26 -20.68 -1.77
N ARG A 585 -2.72 -20.23 -0.62
CA ARG A 585 -3.28 -20.51 0.71
C ARG A 585 -2.67 -19.64 1.79
N ALA A 586 -3.32 -19.61 2.95
CA ALA A 586 -2.83 -18.97 4.17
C ALA A 586 -2.79 -19.97 5.33
N MET A 587 -1.87 -19.76 6.25
CA MET A 587 -1.70 -20.52 7.49
C MET A 587 -1.69 -19.51 8.64
N THR A 588 -2.60 -19.68 9.61
CA THR A 588 -2.56 -18.90 10.86
C THR A 588 -1.46 -19.49 11.74
N ALA A 589 -0.26 -18.93 11.62
CA ALA A 589 0.95 -19.58 12.07
C ALA A 589 1.37 -19.14 13.48
N HIS A 590 1.37 -17.86 13.79
CA HIS A 590 1.94 -17.32 15.03
C HIS A 590 0.99 -16.32 15.71
N ASP A 591 1.16 -16.14 17.02
CA ASP A 591 0.47 -15.09 17.81
C ASP A 591 1.29 -13.79 17.81
N GLY A 592 1.66 -13.30 16.64
CA GLY A 592 2.55 -12.14 16.44
C GLY A 592 3.33 -12.26 15.12
N PRO A 593 4.23 -11.30 14.81
CA PRO A 593 4.97 -11.27 13.56
C PRO A 593 5.64 -12.59 13.18
N VAL A 594 5.50 -12.99 11.92
CA VAL A 594 6.30 -14.08 11.33
C VAL A 594 7.65 -13.52 10.86
N GLN A 595 8.58 -13.42 11.80
CA GLN A 595 9.90 -12.82 11.60
C GLN A 595 10.77 -13.61 10.61
N ALA A 596 10.65 -14.93 10.58
CA ALA A 596 11.50 -15.78 9.74
C ALA A 596 10.69 -16.86 8.99
N LEU A 597 11.05 -17.07 7.72
CA LEU A 597 10.48 -18.09 6.86
C LEU A 597 11.56 -18.79 6.04
N ALA A 598 11.44 -20.11 5.89
CA ALA A 598 12.23 -20.86 4.93
C ALA A 598 11.47 -22.07 4.40
N PHE A 599 11.74 -22.44 3.16
CA PHE A 599 11.36 -23.74 2.61
C PHE A 599 12.46 -24.77 2.89
N SER A 600 12.06 -26.02 3.11
CA SER A 600 12.99 -27.15 3.00
C SER A 600 13.55 -27.25 1.57
N PRO A 601 14.76 -27.82 1.39
CA PRO A 601 15.39 -27.96 0.07
C PRO A 601 14.52 -28.62 -1.00
N ASP A 602 13.70 -29.61 -0.60
CA ASP A 602 12.77 -30.32 -1.47
C ASP A 602 11.44 -29.56 -1.71
N GLY A 603 11.25 -28.42 -1.05
CA GLY A 603 10.03 -27.60 -1.11
C GLY A 603 8.82 -28.20 -0.39
N ALA A 604 8.95 -29.35 0.27
CA ALA A 604 7.83 -30.06 0.89
C ALA A 604 7.36 -29.43 2.21
N VAL A 605 8.25 -28.71 2.90
CA VAL A 605 8.01 -28.13 4.23
C VAL A 605 8.26 -26.62 4.19
N VAL A 606 7.37 -25.87 4.83
CA VAL A 606 7.59 -24.47 5.19
C VAL A 606 7.89 -24.43 6.68
N ALA A 607 8.98 -23.78 7.07
CA ALA A 607 9.28 -23.46 8.45
C ALA A 607 9.01 -21.98 8.72
N SER A 608 8.36 -21.69 9.84
CA SER A 608 8.09 -20.33 10.30
C SER A 608 8.57 -20.12 11.73
N GLY A 609 9.29 -19.02 11.95
CA GLY A 609 9.67 -18.51 13.26
C GLY A 609 8.93 -17.20 13.52
N GLY A 610 8.42 -17.02 14.73
CA GLY A 610 7.64 -15.84 15.06
C GLY A 610 7.95 -15.25 16.42
N ASP A 611 7.33 -14.10 16.65
CA ASP A 611 7.49 -13.31 17.86
C ASP A 611 6.89 -13.97 19.11
N ASP A 612 5.97 -14.91 18.90
CA ASP A 612 5.42 -15.78 19.95
C ASP A 612 6.42 -16.82 20.49
N GLY A 613 7.69 -16.72 20.08
CA GLY A 613 8.80 -17.55 20.51
C GLY A 613 8.79 -18.97 19.98
N LYS A 614 7.91 -19.28 19.03
CA LYS A 614 7.76 -20.63 18.49
C LYS A 614 8.37 -20.75 17.10
N VAL A 615 8.77 -21.98 16.80
CA VAL A 615 9.10 -22.44 15.45
C VAL A 615 8.07 -23.48 15.07
N ARG A 616 7.45 -23.34 13.90
CA ARG A 616 6.44 -24.26 13.39
C ARG A 616 6.83 -24.77 12.01
N LEU A 617 6.60 -26.06 11.78
CA LEU A 617 6.78 -26.69 10.48
C LEU A 617 5.41 -27.02 9.89
N TRP A 618 5.26 -26.75 8.60
CA TRP A 618 4.02 -26.90 7.87
C TRP A 618 4.29 -27.68 6.59
N LYS A 619 3.35 -28.53 6.20
CA LYS A 619 3.41 -29.17 4.89
C LYS A 619 3.04 -28.15 3.81
N ALA A 620 3.94 -27.86 2.88
CA ALA A 620 3.74 -26.83 1.87
C ALA A 620 2.52 -27.08 0.97
N ALA A 621 2.25 -28.34 0.64
CA ALA A 621 1.19 -28.73 -0.28
C ALA A 621 -0.22 -28.32 0.19
N ASP A 622 -0.49 -28.46 1.49
CA ASP A 622 -1.82 -28.28 2.08
C ASP A 622 -1.85 -27.33 3.28
N GLY A 623 -0.71 -26.83 3.74
CA GLY A 623 -0.59 -25.93 4.88
C GLY A 623 -0.91 -26.59 6.22
N SER A 624 -0.98 -27.92 6.28
CA SER A 624 -1.23 -28.63 7.54
C SER A 624 -0.01 -28.54 8.47
N PRO A 625 -0.22 -28.35 9.80
CA PRO A 625 0.87 -28.34 10.75
C PRO A 625 1.52 -29.73 10.86
N LEU A 626 2.84 -29.77 10.91
CA LEU A 626 3.62 -30.99 11.09
C LEU A 626 4.11 -31.12 12.53
N THR A 627 4.84 -30.12 13.01
CA THR A 627 5.43 -30.09 14.36
C THR A 627 5.74 -28.64 14.77
N SER A 628 5.99 -28.43 16.05
CA SER A 628 6.39 -27.14 16.58
C SER A 628 7.36 -27.30 17.74
N ALA A 629 8.23 -26.31 17.95
CA ALA A 629 9.01 -26.18 19.17
C ALA A 629 8.87 -24.76 19.74
N ASP A 630 8.95 -24.65 21.06
CA ASP A 630 8.88 -23.39 21.79
C ASP A 630 10.28 -23.03 22.30
N ASP A 631 10.82 -21.92 21.81
CA ASP A 631 12.13 -21.39 22.19
C ASP A 631 12.03 -20.37 23.34
N GLY A 632 10.82 -19.90 23.66
CA GLY A 632 10.52 -18.92 24.72
C GLY A 632 10.92 -17.48 24.41
N TRP A 633 11.53 -17.23 23.25
CA TRP A 633 12.01 -15.92 22.80
C TRP A 633 11.76 -15.76 21.30
N SER A 634 11.46 -14.54 20.87
CA SER A 634 11.19 -14.20 19.47
C SER A 634 12.24 -14.80 18.54
N VAL A 635 11.79 -15.60 17.57
CA VAL A 635 12.67 -16.31 16.64
C VAL A 635 12.97 -15.38 15.48
N SER A 636 14.11 -14.71 15.54
CA SER A 636 14.51 -13.66 14.61
C SER A 636 14.94 -14.22 13.24
N GLY A 637 15.53 -15.42 13.18
CA GLY A 637 16.11 -15.95 11.94
C GLY A 637 16.08 -17.47 11.87
N LEU A 638 15.95 -17.99 10.64
CA LEU A 638 15.74 -19.41 10.39
C LEU A 638 16.32 -19.80 9.02
N ALA A 639 17.00 -20.95 8.93
CA ALA A 639 17.48 -21.50 7.65
C ALA A 639 17.52 -23.04 7.68
N PHE A 640 17.09 -23.68 6.59
CA PHE A 640 17.37 -25.10 6.36
C PHE A 640 18.78 -25.30 5.81
N SER A 641 19.42 -26.40 6.18
CA SER A 641 20.65 -26.83 5.51
C SER A 641 20.34 -27.32 4.10
N PRO A 642 21.21 -27.04 3.11
CA PRO A 642 21.03 -27.48 1.72
C PRO A 642 20.84 -28.99 1.57
N ASP A 643 21.53 -29.78 2.40
CA ASP A 643 21.43 -31.23 2.44
C ASP A 643 20.14 -31.75 3.11
N GLY A 644 19.28 -30.84 3.58
CA GLY A 644 17.98 -31.15 4.16
C GLY A 644 18.03 -31.80 5.54
N LYS A 645 19.19 -31.92 6.18
CA LYS A 645 19.32 -32.59 7.49
C LYS A 645 18.96 -31.70 8.67
N TYR A 646 19.24 -30.41 8.57
CA TYR A 646 19.17 -29.50 9.69
C TYR A 646 18.30 -28.28 9.44
N LEU A 647 17.79 -27.76 10.54
CA LEU A 647 17.16 -26.44 10.63
C LEU A 647 17.92 -25.62 11.69
N ALA A 648 18.50 -24.50 11.27
CA ALA A 648 19.15 -23.55 12.15
C ALA A 648 18.16 -22.47 12.58
N THR A 649 18.13 -22.11 13.86
CA THR A 649 17.28 -21.03 14.39
C THR A 649 18.08 -20.14 15.35
N VAL A 650 17.89 -18.83 15.22
CA VAL A 650 18.41 -17.79 16.13
C VAL A 650 17.23 -17.09 16.82
N ASP A 651 17.42 -16.68 18.06
CA ASP A 651 16.43 -15.93 18.83
C ASP A 651 16.97 -14.64 19.45
N GLU A 652 16.06 -13.80 19.93
CA GLU A 652 16.38 -12.49 20.52
C GLU A 652 17.24 -12.55 21.78
N ASN A 653 17.24 -13.69 22.48
CA ASN A 653 18.11 -13.95 23.62
C ASN A 653 19.55 -14.34 23.21
N GLY A 654 19.86 -14.28 21.91
CA GLY A 654 21.18 -14.64 21.40
C GLY A 654 21.44 -16.14 21.43
N THR A 655 20.40 -16.95 21.58
CA THR A 655 20.54 -18.41 21.57
C THR A 655 20.53 -18.90 20.14
N PHE A 656 21.45 -19.80 19.85
CA PHE A 656 21.53 -20.45 18.56
C PHE A 656 21.27 -21.95 18.66
N ARG A 657 20.34 -22.48 17.87
CA ARG A 657 19.94 -23.89 17.88
C ARG A 657 20.13 -24.52 16.51
N LEU A 658 20.72 -25.71 16.49
CA LEU A 658 20.63 -26.66 15.38
C LEU A 658 19.56 -27.68 15.70
N ARG A 659 18.62 -27.88 14.79
CA ARG A 659 17.51 -28.81 14.93
C ARG A 659 17.55 -29.83 13.80
N ASP A 660 16.95 -30.98 14.04
CA ASP A 660 16.58 -31.91 12.98
C ASP A 660 15.48 -31.29 12.11
N SER A 661 15.66 -31.33 10.80
CA SER A 661 14.77 -30.66 9.83
C SER A 661 13.35 -31.25 9.78
N THR A 662 13.17 -32.51 10.19
CA THR A 662 11.89 -33.22 10.08
C THR A 662 11.07 -33.11 11.36
N THR A 663 11.72 -33.19 12.51
CA THR A 663 11.07 -33.21 13.83
C THR A 663 11.09 -31.85 14.52
N ALA A 664 11.91 -30.90 14.03
CA ALA A 664 12.29 -29.67 14.72
C ALA A 664 12.95 -29.89 16.10
N GLY A 665 13.33 -31.14 16.42
CA GLY A 665 13.97 -31.52 17.66
C GLY A 665 15.38 -30.95 17.75
N GLN A 666 15.74 -30.38 18.90
CA GLN A 666 17.05 -29.75 19.10
C GLN A 666 18.18 -30.80 19.10
N VAL A 667 19.16 -30.64 18.21
CA VAL A 667 20.36 -31.48 18.09
C VAL A 667 21.54 -30.84 18.82
N ARG A 668 21.76 -29.53 18.60
CA ARG A 668 22.81 -28.75 19.26
C ARG A 668 22.30 -27.38 19.66
N LYS A 669 22.93 -26.79 20.68
CA LYS A 669 22.60 -25.47 21.20
C LYS A 669 23.88 -24.75 21.61
N LEU A 670 24.07 -23.52 21.14
CA LEU A 670 25.02 -22.60 21.78
C LEU A 670 24.29 -21.86 22.89
N PRO A 671 24.86 -21.77 24.10
CA PRO A 671 24.27 -20.97 25.16
C PRO A 671 24.21 -19.50 24.74
N PRO A 672 23.18 -18.77 25.19
CA PRO A 672 23.03 -17.35 24.88
C PRO A 672 24.26 -16.56 25.34
N ARG A 673 24.62 -15.54 24.56
CA ARG A 673 25.56 -14.51 25.01
C ARG A 673 24.73 -13.40 25.66
N GLN A 674 25.04 -13.04 26.90
CA GLN A 674 24.34 -11.95 27.60
C GLN A 674 24.37 -10.68 26.75
N ASP A 675 23.21 -10.02 26.63
CA ASP A 675 23.02 -8.74 25.95
C ASP A 675 23.35 -8.72 24.44
N VAL A 676 23.48 -9.88 23.81
CA VAL A 676 23.71 -10.00 22.36
C VAL A 676 22.53 -10.71 21.72
N THR A 677 21.86 -10.06 20.79
CA THR A 677 20.82 -10.69 19.98
C THR A 677 21.44 -11.30 18.73
N ALA A 678 21.03 -12.53 18.39
CA ALA A 678 21.32 -13.13 17.11
C ALA A 678 20.14 -12.83 16.16
N TYR A 679 20.45 -12.32 14.98
CA TYR A 679 19.47 -11.77 14.06
C TYR A 679 19.42 -12.58 12.78
N ALA A 680 20.57 -12.94 12.24
CA ALA A 680 20.65 -13.56 10.93
C ALA A 680 21.41 -14.89 10.98
N VAL A 681 20.96 -15.87 10.19
CA VAL A 681 21.60 -17.18 10.08
C VAL A 681 21.51 -17.75 8.67
N ALA A 682 22.63 -18.20 8.08
CA ALA A 682 22.66 -18.81 6.74
C ALA A 682 23.61 -20.03 6.70
N PHE A 683 23.24 -21.09 5.98
CA PHE A 683 24.17 -22.17 5.65
C PHE A 683 24.99 -21.84 4.40
N SER A 684 26.21 -22.39 4.31
CA SER A 684 26.95 -22.43 3.05
C SER A 684 26.34 -23.45 2.09
N PRO A 685 26.55 -23.33 0.77
CA PRO A 685 25.97 -24.24 -0.22
C PRO A 685 26.33 -25.71 -0.07
N ASP A 686 27.49 -25.99 0.50
CA ASP A 686 27.93 -27.37 0.79
C ASP A 686 27.48 -27.89 2.17
N SER A 687 26.64 -27.13 2.90
CA SER A 687 26.14 -27.43 4.25
C SER A 687 27.21 -27.56 5.34
N LYS A 688 28.48 -27.19 5.07
CA LYS A 688 29.58 -27.37 6.03
C LYS A 688 29.78 -26.18 6.95
N LEU A 689 29.48 -24.99 6.48
CA LEU A 689 29.60 -23.76 7.23
C LEU A 689 28.22 -23.17 7.51
N LEU A 690 28.18 -22.39 8.58
CA LEU A 690 27.02 -21.60 8.94
C LEU A 690 27.47 -20.20 9.36
N ALA A 691 26.92 -19.18 8.74
CA ALA A 691 27.10 -17.79 9.14
C ALA A 691 26.04 -17.36 10.15
N MET A 692 26.46 -16.61 11.17
CA MET A 692 25.59 -15.99 12.17
C MET A 692 25.90 -14.50 12.28
N GLY A 693 24.88 -13.65 12.15
CA GLY A 693 24.95 -12.20 12.34
C GLY A 693 24.29 -11.77 13.66
N THR A 694 24.93 -10.86 14.39
CA THR A 694 24.48 -10.40 15.72
C THR A 694 24.24 -8.89 15.81
N SER A 695 23.60 -8.46 16.92
CA SER A 695 23.35 -7.06 17.27
C SER A 695 24.62 -6.21 17.41
N GLU A 696 25.75 -6.83 17.70
CA GLU A 696 27.06 -6.17 17.84
C GLU A 696 27.80 -5.98 16.51
N GLY A 697 27.19 -6.38 15.39
CA GLY A 697 27.82 -6.33 14.07
C GLY A 697 28.81 -7.46 13.78
N GLN A 698 28.87 -8.48 14.65
CA GLN A 698 29.70 -9.65 14.35
C GLN A 698 29.00 -10.58 13.36
N VAL A 699 29.71 -10.94 12.29
CA VAL A 699 29.37 -12.09 11.44
C VAL A 699 30.37 -13.21 11.71
N THR A 700 29.92 -14.31 12.32
CA THR A 700 30.78 -15.45 12.66
C THR A 700 30.39 -16.69 11.88
N LEU A 701 31.37 -17.36 11.29
CA LEU A 701 31.26 -18.64 10.61
C LEU A 701 31.50 -19.77 11.61
N TYR A 702 30.64 -20.78 11.58
CA TYR A 702 30.73 -22.00 12.37
C TYR A 702 30.85 -23.21 11.46
N ASP A 703 31.64 -24.20 11.88
CA ASP A 703 31.63 -25.53 11.27
C ASP A 703 30.40 -26.29 11.77
N VAL A 704 29.58 -26.81 10.85
CA VAL A 704 28.30 -27.46 11.18
C VAL A 704 28.50 -28.80 11.88
N ALA A 705 29.55 -29.55 11.52
CA ALA A 705 29.82 -30.87 12.09
C ALA A 705 30.43 -30.80 13.49
N ALA A 706 31.44 -29.95 13.66
CA ALA A 706 32.14 -29.71 14.91
C ALA A 706 31.37 -28.77 15.85
N TRP A 707 30.51 -27.91 15.30
CA TRP A 707 29.75 -26.88 16.02
C TRP A 707 30.66 -25.89 16.76
N GLN A 708 31.73 -25.47 16.09
CA GLN A 708 32.75 -24.56 16.61
C GLN A 708 32.95 -23.36 15.68
N PRO A 709 33.27 -22.16 16.22
CA PRO A 709 33.57 -21.00 15.40
C PRO A 709 34.86 -21.23 14.59
N VAL A 710 34.81 -20.90 13.30
CA VAL A 710 35.92 -21.04 12.34
C VAL A 710 36.55 -19.69 12.05
N LYS A 711 35.73 -18.66 11.81
CA LYS A 711 36.19 -17.33 11.39
C LYS A 711 35.16 -16.27 11.75
N THR A 712 35.62 -15.11 12.23
CA THR A 712 34.78 -13.91 12.38
C THR A 712 35.16 -12.93 11.28
N MET A 713 34.16 -12.40 10.58
CA MET A 713 34.34 -11.52 9.45
C MET A 713 34.51 -10.08 9.93
N PRO A 714 35.56 -9.36 9.50
CA PRO A 714 35.77 -7.98 9.90
C PRO A 714 34.86 -7.04 9.10
N GLY A 715 34.38 -5.96 9.71
CA GLY A 715 33.72 -4.85 8.99
C GLY A 715 32.58 -4.18 9.75
N PRO A 716 31.41 -4.83 9.85
CA PRO A 716 30.23 -4.23 10.44
C PRO A 716 30.48 -3.87 11.90
N LYS A 717 30.06 -2.66 12.28
CA LYS A 717 30.19 -2.12 13.64
C LYS A 717 28.84 -1.97 14.34
N GLU A 718 27.77 -2.18 13.58
CA GLU A 718 26.40 -2.13 14.06
C GLU A 718 25.66 -3.41 13.68
N SER A 719 24.48 -3.60 14.26
CA SER A 719 23.65 -4.80 14.13
C SER A 719 23.54 -5.30 12.69
N VAL A 720 23.83 -6.59 12.52
CA VAL A 720 23.66 -7.32 11.25
C VAL A 720 22.26 -7.91 11.21
N ARG A 721 21.45 -7.45 10.24
CA ARG A 721 20.05 -7.87 10.05
C ARG A 721 19.89 -9.02 9.07
N SER A 722 20.83 -9.23 8.17
CA SER A 722 20.71 -10.31 7.19
C SER A 722 22.09 -10.82 6.81
N VAL A 723 22.19 -12.12 6.49
CA VAL A 723 23.41 -12.74 5.95
C VAL A 723 23.04 -13.70 4.84
N ALA A 724 23.85 -13.79 3.80
CA ALA A 724 23.64 -14.73 2.69
C ALA A 724 24.98 -15.20 2.10
N PHE A 725 25.09 -16.48 1.76
CA PHE A 725 26.20 -16.98 0.94
C PHE A 725 25.84 -16.88 -0.54
N SER A 726 26.83 -16.65 -1.40
CA SER A 726 26.64 -16.85 -2.83
C SER A 726 26.42 -18.32 -3.15
N PRO A 727 25.65 -18.68 -4.20
CA PRO A 727 25.36 -20.08 -4.54
C PRO A 727 26.60 -20.95 -4.81
N ASP A 728 27.71 -20.34 -5.22
CA ASP A 728 29.00 -20.99 -5.44
C ASP A 728 29.89 -21.06 -4.19
N GLY A 729 29.42 -20.53 -3.05
CA GLY A 729 30.13 -20.50 -1.77
C GLY A 729 31.37 -19.59 -1.74
N ARG A 730 31.61 -18.77 -2.78
CA ARG A 730 32.81 -17.91 -2.85
C ARG A 730 32.65 -16.59 -2.12
N PHE A 731 31.43 -16.13 -1.90
CA PHE A 731 31.13 -14.87 -1.26
C PHE A 731 30.16 -15.04 -0.09
N LEU A 732 30.27 -14.13 0.86
CA LEU A 732 29.30 -13.91 1.92
C LEU A 732 28.87 -12.45 1.85
N ALA A 733 27.59 -12.17 2.06
CA ALA A 733 27.07 -10.81 2.20
C ALA A 733 26.34 -10.63 3.53
N ALA A 734 26.26 -9.39 4.01
CA ALA A 734 25.46 -9.02 5.17
C ALA A 734 24.78 -7.65 4.99
N GLY A 735 23.56 -7.49 5.51
CA GLY A 735 22.87 -6.21 5.63
C GLY A 735 22.95 -5.67 7.05
N CYS A 736 23.21 -4.37 7.21
CA CYS A 736 23.51 -3.76 8.51
C CYS A 736 22.64 -2.52 8.81
N VAL A 737 22.52 -2.21 10.10
CA VAL A 737 21.80 -1.02 10.59
C VAL A 737 22.51 0.29 10.22
N ASP A 738 23.82 0.26 9.99
CA ASP A 738 24.62 1.41 9.54
C ASP A 738 24.37 1.83 8.07
N HIS A 739 23.27 1.37 7.48
CA HIS A 739 22.83 1.65 6.11
C HIS A 739 23.73 1.04 5.02
N THR A 740 24.69 0.19 5.40
CA THR A 740 25.59 -0.49 4.45
C THR A 740 25.26 -1.96 4.32
N ALA A 741 25.51 -2.49 3.12
CA ALA A 741 25.69 -3.92 2.93
C ALA A 741 27.18 -4.25 2.89
N TRP A 742 27.58 -5.39 3.41
CA TRP A 742 28.96 -5.88 3.38
C TRP A 742 29.07 -7.08 2.46
N LEU A 743 30.18 -7.18 1.73
CA LEU A 743 30.50 -8.30 0.84
C LEU A 743 31.93 -8.79 1.10
N TRP A 744 32.09 -10.08 1.37
CA TRP A 744 33.39 -10.71 1.62
C TRP A 744 33.66 -11.83 0.62
N GLY A 745 34.91 -11.92 0.15
CA GLY A 745 35.42 -13.14 -0.49
C GLY A 745 35.86 -14.17 0.56
N LEU A 746 35.51 -15.43 0.35
CA LEU A 746 35.81 -16.54 1.28
C LEU A 746 37.01 -17.40 0.85
N ARG A 747 37.73 -17.00 -0.20
CA ARG A 747 38.92 -17.69 -0.71
C ARG A 747 40.17 -17.46 0.13
#